data_AF-K9STB0-F1
#
_entry.id   AF-K9STB0-F1
#
_cell.length_a   1.000
_cell.length_b   1.000
_cell.length_c   1.000
_cell.angle_alpha   90.00
_cell.angle_beta   90.00
_cell.angle_gamma   90.00
#
_symmetry.space_group_name_H-M   'P 1'
#
loop_
_entity.id
_entity.type
_entity.pdbx_description
1 polymer ?
#
loop_
_entity_poly.entity_id
_entity_poly.type
_entity_poly.pdbx_seq_one_letter_code
_entity_poly.pdbx_strand_id
1 'polypeptide(L)'
;MTSLSFDTTQPSQTIGLNGYTVDPIFTVGDKIGTYVPPGILDGIGATSLNDTTVRFYVNHELGNTVGYKYTLANGTQLSGARVSYFDVDKRTFQIVDSGLAYNTIVNRAGNVVSSSAVYSATNVNGIDTPSGFNRFCSASLYEPNQFGAGNGLVDKIYFANEESGTSASEASEYALDVKTNTLYAVPWFGRAGFENVTEINTGTTTKVAFLIGDDRSPATGVPLTLYVGDKVAGSSNFLERNGLSGGKLYVWVADDPTNATDVIEKDPREFNGNNSSLKGKFVEIDQYDAAKAGTTGYDSLGFVTQAQQDSLAFAAGAFGFVRIEDVSTNPKDGTQVAFNATGNSSLFGGQDSWGTTYRIDIDFNNIATGDIVGKVDILNDGNVSKDAGARSVDNLDWADDGKIYLQEDPAFSGFGQTSKIANSIFSIDPANANPSSTVTRVATSDRSAAGLPATQTDSEPSSIGAWETSGILDVSKLFGNQGGQVLVFDTQAHSLKDGTIITATNIDGNGDGTKTAAENLVEGGQVAFLIAPNANLIQNSSLVSGTSGDDDIAATVTPKFDGVNDIVFTGAGNDTIDAPIGGVLASGNRVDAGSGKDTIFIANNDRTFGGSGDDILDATDASGYRASGGTGNDDFFLGSNGRALGGDGDDRFFVQAGGGNLLSGGAGADQFWIFGGQAPTTSNTVLDFQAGTDVIGFIGAGAGVGFAQLTLTGNTIALSSDPTKVIATLTGVDTTTLTAANFAFI
;
A
#
# COMPACT_ATOMS: atom_id res chain seq x y z
N MET A 1 2.38 -22.84 -9.49
CA MET A 1 1.16 -22.02 -9.36
C MET A 1 1.39 -20.78 -10.19
N THR A 2 0.48 -20.43 -11.09
CA THR A 2 0.54 -19.14 -11.80
C THR A 2 0.49 -18.05 -10.72
N SER A 3 1.44 -17.12 -10.74
CA SER A 3 1.38 -15.93 -9.88
C SER A 3 0.05 -15.24 -10.13
N LEU A 4 -0.72 -14.97 -9.07
CA LEU A 4 -1.92 -14.16 -9.17
C LEU A 4 -1.50 -12.79 -9.73
N SER A 5 -2.28 -12.27 -10.68
CA SER A 5 -2.18 -10.91 -11.19
C SER A 5 -3.61 -10.43 -11.38
N PHE A 6 -3.98 -9.40 -10.62
CA PHE A 6 -5.33 -8.88 -10.55
C PHE A 6 -5.32 -7.38 -10.80
N ASP A 7 -6.29 -6.92 -11.58
CA ASP A 7 -6.56 -5.52 -11.82
C ASP A 7 -8.06 -5.37 -12.02
N THR A 8 -8.65 -4.28 -11.52
CA THR A 8 -10.09 -4.06 -11.71
C THR A 8 -10.37 -3.66 -13.15
N THR A 9 -11.45 -4.20 -13.70
CA THR A 9 -11.95 -3.78 -15.02
C THR A 9 -13.12 -2.80 -14.90
N GLN A 10 -13.48 -2.38 -13.69
CA GLN A 10 -14.56 -1.43 -13.46
C GLN A 10 -14.08 0.00 -13.77
N PRO A 11 -14.98 0.90 -14.20
CA PRO A 11 -14.60 2.29 -14.42
C PRO A 11 -14.12 2.97 -13.13
N SER A 12 -13.36 4.06 -13.31
CA SER A 12 -12.91 4.89 -12.18
C SER A 12 -14.08 5.63 -11.54
N GLN A 13 -14.16 5.58 -10.20
CA GLN A 13 -15.09 6.34 -9.39
C GLN A 13 -14.62 7.78 -9.13
N THR A 14 -13.44 8.15 -9.62
CA THR A 14 -12.85 9.49 -9.49
C THR A 14 -12.26 9.96 -10.83
N ILE A 15 -12.46 11.23 -11.16
CA ILE A 15 -11.88 11.89 -12.34
C ILE A 15 -10.69 12.74 -11.91
N GLY A 16 -9.53 12.50 -12.54
CA GLY A 16 -8.37 13.36 -12.43
C GLY A 16 -8.58 14.72 -13.12
N LEU A 17 -8.09 15.78 -12.50
CA LEU A 17 -8.19 17.17 -12.96
C LEU A 17 -6.79 17.78 -13.07
N ASN A 18 -6.67 18.90 -13.79
CA ASN A 18 -5.39 19.61 -13.94
C ASN A 18 -4.23 18.73 -14.44
N GLY A 19 -4.56 17.75 -15.30
CA GLY A 19 -3.61 16.82 -15.90
C GLY A 19 -3.29 15.58 -15.06
N TYR A 20 -3.80 15.49 -13.82
CA TYR A 20 -3.75 14.25 -13.07
C TYR A 20 -4.60 13.17 -13.73
N THR A 21 -4.18 11.91 -13.62
CA THR A 21 -4.94 10.73 -14.04
C THR A 21 -5.23 9.84 -12.85
N VAL A 22 -6.30 9.06 -12.93
CA VAL A 22 -6.69 8.09 -11.90
C VAL A 22 -6.64 6.69 -12.51
N ASP A 23 -5.97 5.78 -11.82
CA ASP A 23 -5.83 4.38 -12.21
C ASP A 23 -6.36 3.46 -11.10
N PRO A 24 -7.60 2.96 -11.21
CA PRO A 24 -8.16 2.09 -10.19
C PRO A 24 -7.55 0.68 -10.27
N ILE A 25 -7.18 0.12 -9.11
CA ILE A 25 -6.56 -1.21 -9.03
C ILE A 25 -7.47 -2.25 -8.35
N PHE A 26 -8.48 -1.81 -7.61
CA PHE A 26 -9.47 -2.67 -6.96
C PHE A 26 -10.81 -1.97 -6.82
N THR A 27 -11.91 -2.67 -7.13
CA THR A 27 -13.27 -2.20 -6.86
C THR A 27 -13.99 -3.16 -5.90
N VAL A 28 -14.67 -2.62 -4.89
CA VAL A 28 -15.43 -3.44 -3.95
C VAL A 28 -16.50 -4.24 -4.70
N GLY A 29 -16.50 -5.55 -4.47
CA GLY A 29 -17.28 -6.52 -5.24
C GLY A 29 -16.41 -7.43 -6.13
N ASP A 30 -15.16 -7.03 -6.39
CA ASP A 30 -14.18 -7.90 -7.03
C ASP A 30 -13.63 -8.95 -6.06
N LYS A 31 -13.20 -10.08 -6.61
CA LYS A 31 -12.55 -11.17 -5.88
C LYS A 31 -11.10 -11.28 -6.32
N ILE A 32 -10.18 -11.17 -5.36
CA ILE A 32 -8.74 -11.24 -5.57
C ILE A 32 -8.24 -12.58 -5.04
N GLY A 33 -7.93 -13.51 -5.94
CA GLY A 33 -7.59 -14.88 -5.57
C GLY A 33 -8.72 -15.53 -4.75
N THR A 34 -8.48 -15.79 -3.46
CA THR A 34 -9.49 -16.34 -2.53
C THR A 34 -10.14 -15.30 -1.63
N TYR A 35 -9.63 -14.07 -1.60
CA TYR A 35 -10.10 -13.02 -0.70
C TYR A 35 -11.08 -12.07 -1.42
N VAL A 36 -12.06 -11.56 -0.67
CA VAL A 36 -13.03 -10.56 -1.15
C VAL A 36 -13.00 -9.42 -0.13
N PRO A 37 -12.23 -8.35 -0.36
CA PRO A 37 -12.18 -7.22 0.56
C PRO A 37 -13.59 -6.61 0.74
N PRO A 38 -14.03 -6.31 1.97
CA PRO A 38 -15.29 -5.59 2.19
C PRO A 38 -15.19 -4.13 1.72
N GLY A 39 -16.32 -3.43 1.73
CA GLY A 39 -16.39 -2.01 1.41
C GLY A 39 -16.05 -1.10 2.59
N ILE A 40 -16.51 0.15 2.48
CA ILE A 40 -16.20 1.24 3.41
C ILE A 40 -14.68 1.30 3.62
N LEU A 41 -13.95 1.41 2.51
CA LEU A 41 -12.48 1.51 2.49
C LEU A 41 -12.08 2.82 3.16
N ASP A 42 -10.96 2.85 3.83
CA ASP A 42 -10.52 4.05 4.54
C ASP A 42 -8.99 4.05 4.63
N GLY A 43 -8.42 4.89 5.49
CA GLY A 43 -7.07 4.83 6.05
C GLY A 43 -6.07 3.86 5.40
N ILE A 44 -5.15 4.41 4.62
CA ILE A 44 -4.12 3.62 3.92
C ILE A 44 -2.74 3.82 4.55
N GLY A 45 -1.99 2.73 4.66
CA GLY A 45 -0.56 2.73 4.97
C GLY A 45 0.19 1.84 4.00
N ALA A 46 1.41 2.19 3.62
CA ALA A 46 2.16 1.47 2.59
C ALA A 46 3.61 1.18 3.00
N THR A 47 4.15 0.06 2.54
CA THR A 47 5.56 -0.28 2.74
C THR A 47 6.10 -1.19 1.64
N SER A 48 7.42 -1.16 1.41
CA SER A 48 8.04 -2.13 0.50
C SER A 48 8.01 -3.52 1.14
N LEU A 49 7.33 -4.47 0.49
CA LEU A 49 7.30 -5.87 0.93
C LEU A 49 8.60 -6.58 0.51
N ASN A 50 9.02 -6.32 -0.72
CA ASN A 50 10.28 -6.76 -1.31
C ASN A 50 10.65 -5.78 -2.43
N ASP A 51 11.68 -6.10 -3.21
CA ASP A 51 12.18 -5.19 -4.24
C ASP A 51 11.16 -4.93 -5.36
N THR A 52 10.29 -5.90 -5.67
CA THR A 52 9.31 -5.84 -6.77
C THR A 52 7.89 -5.49 -6.33
N THR A 53 7.61 -5.47 -5.01
CA THR A 53 6.24 -5.42 -4.50
C THR A 53 6.11 -4.43 -3.35
N VAL A 54 5.08 -3.59 -3.42
CA VAL A 54 4.64 -2.72 -2.33
C VAL A 54 3.41 -3.33 -1.68
N ARG A 55 3.35 -3.35 -0.35
CA ARG A 55 2.15 -3.74 0.40
C ARG A 55 1.41 -2.50 0.85
N PHE A 56 0.13 -2.43 0.51
CA PHE A 56 -0.82 -1.51 1.11
C PHE A 56 -1.56 -2.21 2.24
N TYR A 57 -1.82 -1.48 3.31
CA TYR A 57 -2.74 -1.81 4.39
C TYR A 57 -3.88 -0.81 4.30
N VAL A 58 -5.11 -1.30 4.25
CA VAL A 58 -6.30 -0.49 4.03
C VAL A 58 -7.30 -0.81 5.12
N ASN A 59 -7.69 0.21 5.87
CA ASN A 59 -8.75 0.10 6.86
C ASN A 59 -10.10 -0.12 6.17
N HIS A 60 -11.01 -0.71 6.93
CA HIS A 60 -12.39 -0.81 6.54
C HIS A 60 -13.26 -0.33 7.69
N GLU A 61 -13.96 0.78 7.51
CA GLU A 61 -14.65 1.54 8.55
C GLU A 61 -16.02 0.94 8.93
N LEU A 62 -16.15 -0.38 8.84
CA LEU A 62 -17.41 -1.06 9.11
C LEU A 62 -17.83 -0.93 10.58
N GLY A 63 -19.13 -0.75 10.78
CA GLY A 63 -19.74 -0.95 12.09
C GLY A 63 -19.55 -2.38 12.60
N ASN A 64 -19.39 -2.55 13.91
CA ASN A 64 -19.00 -3.83 14.52
C ASN A 64 -19.89 -5.05 14.21
N THR A 65 -21.17 -4.84 13.88
CA THR A 65 -22.13 -5.93 13.60
C THR A 65 -22.33 -6.26 12.11
N VAL A 66 -21.67 -5.54 11.19
CA VAL A 66 -21.89 -5.71 9.74
C VAL A 66 -20.67 -6.31 9.03
N GLY A 67 -20.87 -6.71 7.78
CA GLY A 67 -19.90 -7.38 6.95
C GLY A 67 -19.76 -8.87 7.25
N TYR A 68 -19.31 -9.63 6.26
CA TYR A 68 -19.05 -11.06 6.44
C TYR A 68 -17.96 -11.29 7.50
N LYS A 69 -18.02 -12.43 8.20
CA LYS A 69 -17.09 -12.74 9.28
C LYS A 69 -15.69 -13.09 8.77
N TYR A 70 -14.65 -12.64 9.48
CA TYR A 70 -13.26 -13.07 9.33
C TYR A 70 -12.83 -13.94 10.51
N THR A 71 -11.75 -14.70 10.35
CA THR A 71 -11.30 -15.71 11.34
C THR A 71 -9.85 -15.46 11.76
N LEU A 72 -9.62 -15.39 13.06
CA LEU A 72 -8.28 -15.28 13.66
C LEU A 72 -7.57 -16.65 13.69
N ALA A 73 -6.27 -16.66 13.97
CA ALA A 73 -5.46 -17.88 14.02
C ALA A 73 -5.97 -18.93 15.03
N ASN A 74 -6.62 -18.48 16.11
CA ASN A 74 -7.21 -19.35 17.12
C ASN A 74 -8.65 -19.82 16.82
N GLY A 75 -9.18 -19.50 15.64
CA GLY A 75 -10.53 -19.85 15.21
C GLY A 75 -11.63 -18.90 15.68
N THR A 76 -11.30 -17.84 16.44
CA THR A 76 -12.27 -16.79 16.80
C THR A 76 -12.76 -16.09 15.55
N GLN A 77 -14.08 -15.91 15.43
CA GLN A 77 -14.71 -15.25 14.29
C GLN A 77 -15.31 -13.90 14.70
N LEU A 78 -15.02 -12.87 13.91
CA LEU A 78 -15.44 -11.49 14.15
C LEU A 78 -16.06 -10.90 12.88
N SER A 79 -16.96 -9.93 13.04
CA SER A 79 -17.51 -9.07 11.98
C SER A 79 -16.94 -7.65 12.10
N GLY A 80 -17.44 -6.71 11.30
CA GLY A 80 -17.09 -5.29 11.43
C GLY A 80 -15.73 -4.92 10.87
N ALA A 81 -15.18 -3.85 11.44
CA ALA A 81 -13.96 -3.21 10.97
C ALA A 81 -12.78 -4.19 10.99
N ARG A 82 -11.89 -4.00 10.01
CA ARG A 82 -10.70 -4.83 9.80
C ARG A 82 -9.71 -4.10 8.90
N VAL A 83 -8.51 -4.66 8.79
CA VAL A 83 -7.46 -4.15 7.90
C VAL A 83 -7.19 -5.21 6.84
N SER A 84 -7.34 -4.85 5.56
CA SER A 84 -6.90 -5.70 4.45
C SER A 84 -5.48 -5.32 4.03
N TYR A 85 -4.72 -6.29 3.53
CA TYR A 85 -3.50 -6.00 2.78
C TYR A 85 -3.70 -6.24 1.29
N PHE A 86 -3.02 -5.44 0.47
CA PHE A 86 -2.90 -5.61 -0.99
C PHE A 86 -1.44 -5.54 -1.37
N ASP A 87 -0.92 -6.59 -1.98
CA ASP A 87 0.44 -6.63 -2.51
C ASP A 87 0.40 -6.21 -3.98
N VAL A 88 1.03 -5.10 -4.31
CA VAL A 88 0.99 -4.47 -5.63
C VAL A 88 2.36 -4.60 -6.29
N ASP A 89 2.40 -5.17 -7.48
CA ASP A 89 3.62 -5.27 -8.28
C ASP A 89 4.02 -3.88 -8.79
N LYS A 90 5.27 -3.52 -8.50
CA LYS A 90 5.82 -2.21 -8.81
C LYS A 90 5.87 -1.93 -10.30
N ARG A 91 5.89 -2.93 -11.18
CA ARG A 91 6.10 -2.77 -12.63
C ARG A 91 4.79 -2.73 -13.41
N THR A 92 3.72 -3.27 -12.83
CA THR A 92 2.41 -3.39 -13.51
C THR A 92 1.28 -2.66 -12.81
N PHE A 93 1.48 -2.22 -11.55
CA PHE A 93 0.43 -1.72 -10.66
C PHE A 93 -0.68 -2.75 -10.35
N GLN A 94 -0.48 -4.01 -10.72
CA GLN A 94 -1.46 -5.07 -10.49
C GLN A 94 -1.27 -5.68 -9.11
N ILE A 95 -2.39 -6.08 -8.49
CA ILE A 95 -2.41 -6.78 -7.22
C ILE A 95 -1.99 -8.23 -7.44
N VAL A 96 -0.96 -8.68 -6.74
CA VAL A 96 -0.40 -10.03 -6.81
C VAL A 96 -0.73 -10.90 -5.59
N ASP A 97 -1.18 -10.29 -4.49
CA ASP A 97 -1.74 -10.99 -3.33
C ASP A 97 -2.64 -10.07 -2.49
N SER A 98 -3.57 -10.64 -1.74
CA SER A 98 -4.38 -9.88 -0.78
C SER A 98 -4.96 -10.75 0.33
N GLY A 99 -5.31 -10.14 1.46
CA GLY A 99 -5.89 -10.85 2.59
C GLY A 99 -6.11 -9.99 3.83
N LEU A 100 -6.46 -10.63 4.94
CA LEU A 100 -6.53 -9.97 6.25
C LEU A 100 -5.11 -9.68 6.77
N ALA A 101 -4.85 -8.46 7.23
CA ALA A 101 -3.50 -8.02 7.61
C ALA A 101 -3.00 -8.58 8.96
N TYR A 102 -3.90 -9.07 9.81
CA TYR A 102 -3.58 -9.60 11.12
C TYR A 102 -4.29 -10.93 11.39
N ASN A 103 -3.77 -11.72 12.32
CA ASN A 103 -4.39 -12.98 12.73
C ASN A 103 -4.49 -13.14 14.25
N THR A 104 -3.96 -12.19 15.01
CA THR A 104 -3.97 -12.15 16.47
C THR A 104 -4.30 -10.73 16.94
N ILE A 105 -5.11 -10.62 18.00
CA ILE A 105 -5.48 -9.35 18.62
C ILE A 105 -5.13 -9.40 20.10
N VAL A 106 -4.54 -8.33 20.61
CA VAL A 106 -4.27 -8.08 22.04
C VAL A 106 -5.08 -6.87 22.48
N ASN A 107 -6.00 -7.09 23.43
CA ASN A 107 -6.88 -6.04 23.92
C ASN A 107 -6.17 -5.07 24.90
N ARG A 108 -6.88 -4.02 25.33
CA ARG A 108 -6.35 -3.00 26.26
C ARG A 108 -5.83 -3.54 27.59
N ALA A 109 -6.32 -4.69 28.04
CA ALA A 109 -5.84 -5.35 29.25
C ALA A 109 -4.59 -6.21 29.02
N GLY A 110 -4.04 -6.23 27.79
CA GLY A 110 -2.87 -7.02 27.41
C GLY A 110 -3.16 -8.50 27.15
N ASN A 111 -4.44 -8.88 27.02
CA ASN A 111 -4.83 -10.28 26.80
C ASN A 111 -5.11 -10.56 25.32
N VAL A 112 -4.70 -11.75 24.85
CA VAL A 112 -5.06 -12.24 23.52
C VAL A 112 -6.56 -12.51 23.46
N VAL A 113 -7.23 -12.01 22.43
CA VAL A 113 -8.66 -12.25 22.19
C VAL A 113 -8.87 -13.70 21.76
N SER A 114 -9.59 -14.48 22.57
CA SER A 114 -9.76 -15.94 22.38
C SER A 114 -11.20 -16.42 22.21
N SER A 115 -12.17 -15.52 22.25
CA SER A 115 -13.56 -15.82 21.88
C SER A 115 -14.32 -14.53 21.61
N SER A 116 -15.47 -14.63 20.96
CA SER A 116 -16.44 -13.54 20.84
C SER A 116 -17.35 -13.38 22.07
N ALA A 117 -17.14 -14.13 23.16
CA ALA A 117 -18.04 -14.22 24.32
C ALA A 117 -17.33 -14.27 25.70
N VAL A 118 -16.05 -13.91 25.77
CA VAL A 118 -15.26 -13.91 27.02
C VAL A 118 -14.75 -12.49 27.25
N TYR A 119 -15.57 -11.67 27.92
CA TYR A 119 -15.14 -10.45 28.59
C TYR A 119 -16.12 -9.94 29.68
N SER A 120 -15.99 -10.45 30.91
CA SER A 120 -16.65 -9.90 32.10
C SER A 120 -15.59 -9.78 33.21
N ALA A 121 -15.40 -8.65 33.90
CA ALA A 121 -16.43 -7.79 34.47
C ALA A 121 -16.05 -6.29 34.59
N THR A 122 -15.05 -5.76 33.88
CA THR A 122 -14.66 -4.35 34.00
C THR A 122 -14.07 -3.83 32.68
N ASN A 123 -14.72 -2.80 32.13
CA ASN A 123 -14.83 -2.45 30.71
C ASN A 123 -13.84 -1.37 30.27
N VAL A 124 -13.00 -1.66 29.26
CA VAL A 124 -12.28 -0.60 28.52
C VAL A 124 -12.20 -0.84 27.00
N ASN A 125 -12.60 -1.99 26.46
CA ASN A 125 -12.95 -2.20 25.03
C ASN A 125 -13.75 -3.51 24.91
N GLY A 126 -14.84 -3.64 25.65
CA GLY A 126 -15.61 -4.87 25.73
C GLY A 126 -16.27 -5.24 24.40
N ILE A 127 -15.63 -6.09 23.59
CA ILE A 127 -16.41 -7.02 22.79
C ILE A 127 -16.88 -8.12 23.72
N ASP A 128 -18.00 -7.85 24.39
CA ASP A 128 -18.96 -8.83 24.88
C ASP A 128 -20.37 -8.41 24.43
N THR A 129 -20.47 -8.08 23.15
CA THR A 129 -21.67 -8.22 22.31
C THR A 129 -21.25 -9.05 21.09
N PRO A 130 -22.15 -9.81 20.45
CA PRO A 130 -21.81 -10.67 19.31
C PRO A 130 -21.39 -9.88 18.04
N SER A 131 -20.20 -9.25 18.03
CA SER A 131 -19.70 -8.34 16.97
C SER A 131 -18.17 -8.08 17.07
N GLY A 132 -17.50 -7.50 16.07
CA GLY A 132 -16.04 -7.23 16.05
C GLY A 132 -15.64 -5.77 16.32
N PHE A 133 -14.56 -5.27 15.67
CA PHE A 133 -14.12 -3.87 15.78
C PHE A 133 -15.12 -2.89 15.16
N ASN A 134 -15.11 -1.64 15.63
CA ASN A 134 -16.05 -0.63 15.20
C ASN A 134 -15.34 0.56 14.55
N ARG A 135 -15.62 0.78 13.26
CA ARG A 135 -15.18 1.97 12.51
C ARG A 135 -13.69 2.26 12.58
N PHE A 136 -12.86 1.39 12.00
CA PHE A 136 -11.47 1.75 11.72
C PHE A 136 -11.46 2.80 10.61
N CYS A 137 -11.23 4.05 10.97
CA CYS A 137 -11.25 5.19 10.04
C CYS A 137 -9.89 5.31 9.34
N SER A 138 -9.32 6.52 9.27
CA SER A 138 -8.01 6.75 8.67
C SER A 138 -6.88 5.87 9.27
N ALA A 139 -5.65 6.00 8.76
CA ALA A 139 -4.53 5.15 9.16
C ALA A 139 -3.18 5.85 9.02
N SER A 140 -2.16 5.19 9.57
CA SER A 140 -0.78 5.64 9.46
C SER A 140 0.19 4.45 9.50
N LEU A 141 1.28 4.48 8.72
CA LEU A 141 2.36 3.50 8.83
C LEU A 141 3.70 4.20 9.04
N TYR A 142 4.43 3.78 10.06
CA TYR A 142 5.73 4.33 10.39
C TYR A 142 6.85 3.29 10.27
N GLU A 143 7.92 3.67 9.59
CA GLU A 143 9.12 2.86 9.46
C GLU A 143 9.99 2.93 10.73
N PRO A 144 10.78 1.87 11.06
CA PRO A 144 11.71 1.89 12.17
C PRO A 144 12.70 3.05 12.06
N ASN A 145 12.89 3.78 13.16
CA ASN A 145 13.87 4.85 13.26
C ASN A 145 13.72 5.93 12.18
N GLN A 146 12.48 6.26 11.78
CA GLN A 146 12.22 7.11 10.61
C GLN A 146 12.88 8.51 10.69
N PHE A 147 13.14 9.01 11.90
CA PHE A 147 13.80 10.30 12.12
C PHE A 147 15.32 10.22 12.30
N GLY A 148 15.93 9.08 11.94
CA GLY A 148 17.35 8.81 12.06
C GLY A 148 17.67 7.77 13.14
N ALA A 149 18.94 7.33 13.19
CA ALA A 149 19.37 6.20 14.01
C ALA A 149 18.93 6.30 15.48
N GLY A 150 17.99 5.44 15.89
CA GLY A 150 17.45 5.39 17.25
C GLY A 150 16.32 6.37 17.55
N ASN A 151 15.95 7.26 16.64
CA ASN A 151 14.89 8.27 16.82
C ASN A 151 13.56 7.79 16.24
N GLY A 152 12.50 7.89 17.03
CA GLY A 152 11.18 7.39 16.69
C GLY A 152 10.97 5.91 17.08
N LEU A 153 9.98 5.27 16.47
CA LEU A 153 9.63 3.87 16.70
C LEU A 153 10.79 2.90 16.41
N VAL A 154 10.78 1.77 17.12
CA VAL A 154 11.80 0.70 16.96
C VAL A 154 11.38 -0.31 15.91
N ASP A 155 10.09 -0.58 15.81
CA ASP A 155 9.50 -1.49 14.85
C ASP A 155 8.72 -0.73 13.77
N LYS A 156 8.42 -1.43 12.68
CA LYS A 156 7.48 -0.98 11.67
C LYS A 156 6.08 -1.22 12.21
N ILE A 157 5.26 -0.18 12.27
CA ILE A 157 3.93 -0.25 12.89
C ILE A 157 2.92 0.43 11.99
N TYR A 158 1.83 -0.27 11.71
CA TYR A 158 0.63 0.30 11.12
C TYR A 158 -0.37 0.61 12.23
N PHE A 159 -0.95 1.81 12.21
CA PHE A 159 -1.92 2.29 13.19
C PHE A 159 -3.32 2.27 12.56
N ALA A 160 -4.29 1.75 13.31
CA ALA A 160 -5.69 1.65 12.93
C ALA A 160 -6.56 2.24 14.04
N ASN A 161 -7.39 3.21 13.67
CA ASN A 161 -7.97 4.17 14.58
C ASN A 161 -9.49 3.90 14.72
N GLU A 162 -10.00 3.49 15.89
CA GLU A 162 -11.47 3.40 16.09
C GLU A 162 -12.05 4.81 16.33
N GLU A 163 -12.90 5.28 15.41
CA GLU A 163 -13.44 6.66 15.42
C GLU A 163 -14.70 6.79 16.32
N SER A 164 -15.60 5.80 16.33
CA SER A 164 -16.86 5.93 17.09
C SER A 164 -16.89 5.20 18.44
N GLY A 165 -16.92 6.01 19.50
CA GLY A 165 -17.32 5.59 20.85
C GLY A 165 -18.68 6.17 21.24
N THR A 166 -19.78 5.40 21.09
CA THR A 166 -21.00 5.75 21.83
C THR A 166 -20.73 5.58 23.33
N SER A 167 -21.50 6.25 24.20
CA SER A 167 -21.31 6.26 25.66
C SER A 167 -21.29 4.88 26.37
N ALA A 168 -21.50 3.78 25.64
CA ALA A 168 -21.41 2.40 26.11
C ALA A 168 -20.06 1.70 25.82
N SER A 169 -19.22 2.22 24.93
CA SER A 169 -17.89 1.67 24.57
C SER A 169 -16.97 2.78 24.08
N GLU A 170 -16.00 3.19 24.89
CA GLU A 170 -15.01 4.21 24.51
C GLU A 170 -14.07 3.66 23.44
N ALA A 171 -13.74 4.47 22.42
CA ALA A 171 -12.93 4.03 21.28
C ALA A 171 -11.44 3.88 21.65
N SER A 172 -10.66 3.25 20.77
CA SER A 172 -9.23 3.01 21.00
C SER A 172 -8.40 3.00 19.75
N GLU A 173 -7.12 3.34 19.96
CA GLU A 173 -6.07 3.17 18.98
C GLU A 173 -5.50 1.74 18.96
N TYR A 174 -5.12 1.26 17.77
CA TYR A 174 -4.49 -0.05 17.61
C TYR A 174 -3.21 -0.01 16.77
N ALA A 175 -2.14 -0.58 17.31
CA ALA A 175 -0.85 -0.75 16.66
C ALA A 175 -0.69 -2.18 16.13
N LEU A 176 -0.61 -2.35 14.81
CA LEU A 176 -0.30 -3.60 14.13
C LEU A 176 1.21 -3.79 14.02
N ASP A 177 1.73 -4.82 14.71
CA ASP A 177 3.05 -5.35 14.44
C ASP A 177 3.01 -6.15 13.12
N VAL A 178 3.42 -5.50 12.03
CA VAL A 178 3.38 -6.09 10.68
C VAL A 178 4.37 -7.26 10.49
N LYS A 179 5.31 -7.45 11.43
CA LYS A 179 6.23 -8.60 11.40
C LYS A 179 5.58 -9.86 11.98
N THR A 180 4.73 -9.71 12.99
CA THR A 180 4.07 -10.83 13.67
C THR A 180 2.58 -10.95 13.36
N ASN A 181 2.02 -10.02 12.59
CA ASN A 181 0.59 -9.94 12.25
C ASN A 181 -0.30 -9.88 13.50
N THR A 182 0.17 -9.18 14.54
CA THR A 182 -0.54 -9.01 15.82
C THR A 182 -0.95 -7.55 16.01
N LEU A 183 -2.25 -7.34 16.24
CA LEU A 183 -2.85 -6.02 16.46
C LEU A 183 -3.00 -5.75 17.97
N TYR A 184 -2.37 -4.70 18.48
CA TYR A 184 -2.34 -4.34 19.90
C TYR A 184 -3.13 -3.06 20.17
N ALA A 185 -4.05 -3.09 21.13
CA ALA A 185 -4.65 -1.84 21.60
C ALA A 185 -3.61 -0.96 22.33
N VAL A 186 -3.68 0.35 22.13
CA VAL A 186 -2.72 1.34 22.67
C VAL A 186 -3.41 2.25 23.70
N PRO A 187 -3.65 1.76 24.94
CA PRO A 187 -4.49 2.47 25.90
C PRO A 187 -3.92 3.81 26.38
N TRP A 188 -2.60 3.99 26.27
CA TRP A 188 -1.86 5.16 26.74
C TRP A 188 -1.99 6.39 25.84
N PHE A 189 -2.58 6.25 24.65
CA PHE A 189 -2.96 7.38 23.80
C PHE A 189 -4.21 8.11 24.34
N GLY A 190 -4.83 7.60 25.42
CA GLY A 190 -5.94 8.24 26.09
C GLY A 190 -7.28 7.87 25.45
N ARG A 191 -8.08 8.90 25.13
CA ARG A 191 -9.45 8.81 24.62
C ARG A 191 -9.70 9.86 23.55
N ALA A 192 -10.15 9.42 22.39
CA ALA A 192 -10.60 10.24 21.28
C ALA A 192 -11.66 9.47 20.49
N GLY A 193 -12.36 10.13 19.58
CA GLY A 193 -12.78 9.45 18.36
C GLY A 193 -11.56 9.41 17.46
N PHE A 194 -10.78 8.32 17.53
CA PHE A 194 -9.48 8.29 16.89
C PHE A 194 -9.69 8.30 15.38
N GLU A 195 -9.35 9.43 14.76
CA GLU A 195 -9.33 9.53 13.30
C GLU A 195 -7.96 9.06 12.78
N ASN A 196 -6.91 9.72 13.26
CA ASN A 196 -5.54 9.46 12.86
C ASN A 196 -4.56 9.75 14.00
N VAL A 197 -3.35 9.20 13.88
CA VAL A 197 -2.23 9.50 14.77
C VAL A 197 -0.96 9.70 13.97
N THR A 198 -0.18 10.74 14.27
CA THR A 198 1.10 10.96 13.61
C THR A 198 2.30 11.04 14.53
N GLU A 199 3.35 10.27 14.20
CA GLU A 199 4.59 10.26 14.95
C GLU A 199 5.38 11.54 14.67
N ILE A 200 5.92 12.14 15.73
CA ILE A 200 6.64 13.43 15.67
C ILE A 200 8.07 13.21 16.15
N ASN A 201 9.03 13.87 15.49
CA ASN A 201 10.43 13.81 15.86
C ASN A 201 10.68 14.55 17.17
N THR A 202 10.90 13.80 18.25
CA THR A 202 11.26 14.37 19.56
C THR A 202 12.69 14.89 19.64
N GLY A 203 13.54 14.58 18.65
CA GLY A 203 14.98 14.84 18.71
C GLY A 203 15.74 13.94 19.70
N THR A 204 15.08 12.96 20.31
CA THR A 204 15.69 12.05 21.30
C THR A 204 15.57 10.59 20.88
N THR A 205 16.54 9.77 21.30
CA THR A 205 16.53 8.32 21.04
C THR A 205 15.76 7.52 22.09
N THR A 206 15.24 8.18 23.13
CA THR A 206 14.60 7.52 24.29
C THR A 206 13.11 7.79 24.37
N LYS A 207 12.58 8.73 23.58
CA LYS A 207 11.17 9.09 23.57
C LYS A 207 10.57 9.04 22.18
N VAL A 208 9.28 8.74 22.14
CA VAL A 208 8.41 8.90 20.97
C VAL A 208 7.32 9.92 21.32
N ALA A 209 6.76 10.57 20.31
CA ALA A 209 5.64 11.46 20.49
C ALA A 209 4.62 11.28 19.36
N PHE A 210 3.33 11.39 19.68
CA PHE A 210 2.24 11.24 18.73
C PHE A 210 1.22 12.36 18.89
N LEU A 211 0.88 13.04 17.80
CA LEU A 211 -0.29 13.92 17.73
C LEU A 211 -1.51 13.08 17.38
N ILE A 212 -2.66 13.38 17.99
CA ILE A 212 -3.88 12.58 17.88
C ILE A 212 -5.00 13.44 17.27
N GLY A 213 -5.58 12.94 16.18
CA GLY A 213 -6.85 13.40 15.61
C GLY A 213 -8.03 12.89 16.42
N ASP A 214 -9.02 13.74 16.65
CA ASP A 214 -10.19 13.48 17.49
C ASP A 214 -11.45 13.98 16.79
N ASP A 215 -12.13 13.11 16.05
CA ASP A 215 -13.35 13.41 15.32
C ASP A 215 -14.61 13.37 16.21
N ARG A 216 -14.52 13.98 17.38
CA ARG A 216 -15.71 14.20 18.22
C ARG A 216 -16.21 15.61 18.02
N SER A 217 -17.51 15.76 18.20
CA SER A 217 -18.19 17.06 18.09
C SER A 217 -18.93 17.49 19.36
N PRO A 218 -18.29 17.48 20.56
CA PRO A 218 -18.92 18.02 21.77
C PRO A 218 -19.08 19.54 21.68
N ALA A 219 -19.97 20.12 22.50
CA ALA A 219 -20.25 21.55 22.50
C ALA A 219 -19.04 22.46 22.85
N THR A 220 -18.00 21.87 23.45
CA THR A 220 -16.73 22.51 23.81
C THR A 220 -15.70 22.50 22.68
N GLY A 221 -15.96 21.79 21.58
CA GLY A 221 -14.91 21.34 20.66
C GLY A 221 -14.03 20.26 21.30
N VAL A 222 -13.00 19.83 20.58
CA VAL A 222 -12.03 18.81 20.98
C VAL A 222 -10.64 19.42 21.20
N PRO A 223 -9.86 18.91 22.17
CA PRO A 223 -8.48 19.35 22.38
C PRO A 223 -7.53 18.69 21.37
N LEU A 224 -6.56 19.43 20.85
CA LEU A 224 -5.42 18.83 20.15
C LEU A 224 -4.52 18.13 21.17
N THR A 225 -4.42 16.80 21.06
CA THR A 225 -3.79 15.94 22.07
C THR A 225 -2.44 15.43 21.60
N LEU A 226 -1.45 15.45 22.50
CA LEU A 226 -0.09 14.97 22.28
C LEU A 226 0.25 13.89 23.31
N TYR A 227 0.59 12.69 22.85
CA TYR A 227 1.19 11.65 23.69
C TYR A 227 2.72 11.73 23.62
N VAL A 228 3.39 11.58 24.76
CA VAL A 228 4.86 11.45 24.85
C VAL A 228 5.21 10.21 25.67
N GLY A 229 5.87 9.25 25.04
CA GLY A 229 6.18 7.94 25.62
C GLY A 229 7.68 7.68 25.79
N ASP A 230 8.03 6.92 26.82
CA ASP A 230 9.40 6.46 27.08
C ASP A 230 9.64 5.07 26.48
N LYS A 231 10.66 4.93 25.63
CA LYS A 231 11.07 3.64 25.08
C LYS A 231 11.80 2.82 26.13
N VAL A 232 11.36 1.59 26.33
CA VAL A 232 12.05 0.62 27.19
C VAL A 232 13.01 -0.22 26.35
N ALA A 233 14.25 0.25 26.20
CA ALA A 233 15.27 -0.40 25.39
C ALA A 233 15.46 -1.88 25.77
N GLY A 234 15.38 -2.77 24.78
CA GLY A 234 15.55 -4.21 24.97
C GLY A 234 14.35 -4.94 25.60
N SER A 235 13.22 -4.26 25.85
CA SER A 235 12.01 -4.94 26.30
C SER A 235 11.50 -5.93 25.24
N SER A 236 11.05 -7.11 25.68
CA SER A 236 10.36 -8.07 24.83
C SER A 236 8.91 -7.66 24.56
N ASN A 237 8.35 -6.74 25.35
CA ASN A 237 7.00 -6.21 25.16
C ASN A 237 7.00 -5.21 23.99
N PHE A 238 6.12 -5.44 23.01
CA PHE A 238 5.99 -4.62 21.81
C PHE A 238 5.64 -3.17 22.10
N LEU A 239 4.69 -2.91 23.00
CA LEU A 239 4.28 -1.54 23.32
C LEU A 239 5.38 -0.81 24.09
N GLU A 240 6.00 -1.45 25.09
CA GLU A 240 7.05 -0.84 25.91
C GLU A 240 8.29 -0.47 25.10
N ARG A 241 8.79 -1.37 24.23
CA ARG A 241 10.02 -1.10 23.47
C ARG A 241 9.84 0.02 22.44
N ASN A 242 8.61 0.21 21.96
CA ASN A 242 8.22 1.28 21.06
C ASN A 242 7.78 2.57 21.79
N GLY A 243 7.75 2.57 23.12
CA GLY A 243 7.30 3.73 23.90
C GLY A 243 5.79 3.98 23.82
N LEU A 244 5.00 2.99 23.39
CA LEU A 244 3.54 3.06 23.29
C LEU A 244 2.83 2.69 24.61
N SER A 245 3.59 2.63 25.72
CA SER A 245 3.05 2.43 27.06
C SER A 245 3.86 3.17 28.11
N GLY A 246 3.21 3.64 29.18
CA GLY A 246 3.87 4.29 30.31
C GLY A 246 4.21 5.77 30.11
N GLY A 247 3.63 6.43 29.11
CA GLY A 247 3.88 7.84 28.78
C GLY A 247 2.92 8.84 29.42
N LYS A 248 2.97 10.07 28.91
CA LYS A 248 2.20 11.23 29.36
C LYS A 248 1.32 11.78 28.25
N LEU A 249 0.20 12.37 28.63
CA LEU A 249 -0.74 13.00 27.71
C LEU A 249 -0.75 14.50 27.95
N TYR A 250 -0.73 15.27 26.87
CA TYR A 250 -0.75 16.72 26.89
C TYR A 250 -1.84 17.25 25.97
N VAL A 251 -2.29 18.47 26.26
CA VAL A 251 -3.24 19.20 25.42
C VAL A 251 -2.66 20.55 25.02
N TRP A 252 -2.90 20.99 23.79
CA TRP A 252 -2.43 22.29 23.33
C TRP A 252 -3.31 23.43 23.88
N VAL A 253 -2.63 24.43 24.45
CA VAL A 253 -3.21 25.66 25.00
C VAL A 253 -2.60 26.84 24.25
N ALA A 254 -3.44 27.73 23.72
CA ALA A 254 -3.02 28.97 23.06
C ALA A 254 -2.49 30.01 24.08
N ASP A 255 -1.40 29.67 24.76
CA ASP A 255 -0.74 30.50 25.78
C ASP A 255 0.72 30.68 25.38
N ASP A 256 1.08 31.84 24.82
CA ASP A 256 2.45 32.20 24.43
C ASP A 256 3.34 32.27 25.68
N PRO A 257 4.24 31.30 25.88
CA PRO A 257 5.08 31.26 27.08
C PRO A 257 6.09 32.41 27.13
N THR A 258 6.26 33.16 26.04
CA THR A 258 7.13 34.33 25.97
C THR A 258 6.42 35.64 26.34
N ASN A 259 5.10 35.61 26.55
CA ASN A 259 4.27 36.78 26.90
C ASN A 259 3.39 36.51 28.12
N ALA A 260 3.79 37.01 29.29
CA ALA A 260 3.03 36.80 30.54
C ALA A 260 1.63 37.47 30.58
N THR A 261 1.29 38.29 29.59
CA THR A 261 -0.01 38.96 29.46
C THR A 261 -0.79 38.50 28.23
N ASP A 262 -0.43 37.34 27.68
CA ASP A 262 -1.08 36.77 26.52
C ASP A 262 -2.57 36.50 26.78
N VAL A 263 -3.38 36.75 25.75
CA VAL A 263 -4.79 36.37 25.79
C VAL A 263 -4.86 34.93 25.36
N ILE A 264 -5.46 34.06 26.17
CA ILE A 264 -5.60 32.65 25.82
C ILE A 264 -6.86 32.47 24.98
N GLU A 265 -6.70 32.32 23.67
CA GLU A 265 -7.80 32.01 22.76
C GLU A 265 -8.37 30.62 23.03
N LYS A 266 -9.69 30.48 22.91
CA LYS A 266 -10.39 29.24 23.32
C LYS A 266 -10.85 28.38 22.17
N ASP A 267 -11.21 28.97 21.04
CA ASP A 267 -11.90 28.29 19.95
C ASP A 267 -11.92 29.16 18.67
N PRO A 268 -12.48 28.65 17.55
CA PRO A 268 -12.50 29.38 16.28
C PRO A 268 -13.21 30.74 16.27
N ARG A 269 -13.94 31.15 17.32
CA ARG A 269 -14.45 32.53 17.43
C ARG A 269 -13.33 33.55 17.61
N GLU A 270 -12.19 33.11 18.13
CA GLU A 270 -11.04 33.93 18.48
C GLU A 270 -9.84 33.66 17.57
N PHE A 271 -9.82 32.53 16.85
CA PHE A 271 -8.79 32.14 15.90
C PHE A 271 -9.37 31.60 14.59
N ASN A 272 -9.40 32.43 13.55
CA ASN A 272 -9.90 32.09 12.21
C ASN A 272 -9.20 32.92 11.13
N GLY A 273 -9.49 32.61 9.86
CA GLY A 273 -8.97 33.32 8.71
C GLY A 273 -7.61 32.80 8.20
N ASN A 274 -7.45 32.85 6.88
CA ASN A 274 -6.22 32.41 6.21
C ASN A 274 -4.98 33.17 6.73
N ASN A 275 -3.90 32.44 6.95
CA ASN A 275 -2.59 32.95 7.39
C ASN A 275 -2.56 33.56 8.80
N SER A 276 -3.59 33.34 9.61
CA SER A 276 -3.55 33.63 11.05
C SER A 276 -2.65 32.63 11.77
N SER A 277 -2.04 33.04 12.88
CA SER A 277 -1.18 32.16 13.68
C SER A 277 -1.33 32.40 15.17
N LEU A 278 -1.25 31.33 15.97
CA LEU A 278 -1.18 31.38 17.43
C LEU A 278 0.04 30.62 17.94
N LYS A 279 0.63 31.12 19.01
CA LYS A 279 1.62 30.37 19.77
C LYS A 279 0.93 29.75 20.97
N GLY A 280 1.47 28.63 21.42
CA GLY A 280 0.93 27.93 22.56
C GLY A 280 1.93 26.98 23.18
N LYS A 281 1.44 26.23 24.16
CA LYS A 281 2.19 25.22 24.88
C LYS A 281 1.33 23.98 25.12
N PHE A 282 1.99 22.86 25.28
CA PHE A 282 1.36 21.60 25.65
C PHE A 282 1.35 21.47 27.17
N VAL A 283 0.16 21.28 27.75
CA VAL A 283 -0.04 21.14 29.20
C VAL A 283 -0.41 19.70 29.52
N GLU A 284 0.34 19.08 30.44
CA GLU A 284 0.11 17.71 30.87
C GLU A 284 -1.25 17.55 31.57
N ILE A 285 -1.95 16.46 31.27
CA ILE A 285 -3.16 16.05 31.99
C ILE A 285 -3.01 14.63 32.55
N ASP A 286 -3.53 14.43 33.77
CA ASP A 286 -3.41 13.15 34.49
C ASP A 286 -4.39 12.11 33.93
N GLN A 287 -3.96 11.37 32.90
CA GLN A 287 -4.80 10.39 32.21
C GLN A 287 -4.90 9.01 32.90
N TYR A 288 -4.04 8.71 33.88
CA TYR A 288 -3.93 7.37 34.46
C TYR A 288 -3.69 7.38 35.97
N ASP A 289 -4.46 6.57 36.70
CA ASP A 289 -4.30 6.30 38.13
C ASP A 289 -4.82 4.89 38.47
N ALA A 290 -3.89 3.94 38.62
CA ALA A 290 -4.21 2.55 38.96
C ALA A 290 -5.02 2.41 40.26
N ALA A 291 -4.86 3.33 41.22
CA ALA A 291 -5.59 3.29 42.49
C ALA A 291 -7.06 3.71 42.34
N LYS A 292 -7.42 4.34 41.22
CA LYS A 292 -8.78 4.77 40.89
C LYS A 292 -9.48 3.87 39.88
N ALA A 293 -8.87 2.75 39.49
CA ALA A 293 -9.47 1.77 38.60
C ALA A 293 -10.90 1.39 39.05
N GLY A 294 -11.87 1.52 38.13
CA GLY A 294 -13.29 1.22 38.33
C GLY A 294 -14.06 2.25 39.18
N THR A 295 -13.45 3.39 39.51
CA THR A 295 -14.14 4.50 40.21
C THR A 295 -14.73 5.50 39.23
N THR A 296 -15.59 6.42 39.69
CA THR A 296 -16.21 7.44 38.82
C THR A 296 -15.15 8.28 38.10
N GLY A 297 -15.26 8.38 36.79
CA GLY A 297 -14.31 9.11 35.93
C GLY A 297 -13.10 8.29 35.51
N TYR A 298 -13.00 7.02 35.93
CA TYR A 298 -11.93 6.11 35.57
C TYR A 298 -12.49 4.78 35.09
N ASP A 299 -11.87 4.24 34.05
CA ASP A 299 -12.15 2.91 33.56
C ASP A 299 -11.57 1.83 34.49
N SER A 300 -11.77 0.57 34.12
CA SER A 300 -11.32 -0.56 34.93
C SER A 300 -9.83 -0.81 35.04
N LEU A 301 -9.04 -0.23 34.15
CA LEU A 301 -7.58 -0.32 34.13
C LEU A 301 -6.95 0.88 34.84
N GLY A 302 -7.74 1.91 35.13
CA GLY A 302 -7.29 3.15 35.77
C GLY A 302 -7.03 4.29 34.81
N PHE A 303 -7.41 4.20 33.52
CA PHE A 303 -7.39 5.38 32.65
C PHE A 303 -8.64 6.22 32.86
N VAL A 304 -8.54 7.52 32.65
CA VAL A 304 -9.71 8.42 32.70
C VAL A 304 -10.72 8.05 31.61
N THR A 305 -12.01 8.22 31.90
CA THR A 305 -13.05 8.15 30.88
C THR A 305 -12.96 9.33 29.93
N GLN A 306 -13.58 9.25 28.76
CA GLN A 306 -13.59 10.33 27.76
C GLN A 306 -14.06 11.66 28.37
N ALA A 307 -15.18 11.63 29.11
CA ALA A 307 -15.72 12.82 29.76
C ALA A 307 -14.78 13.42 30.83
N GLN A 308 -14.03 12.57 31.54
CA GLN A 308 -13.06 13.03 32.53
C GLN A 308 -11.80 13.61 31.85
N GLN A 309 -11.34 13.02 30.75
CA GLN A 309 -10.23 13.57 29.96
C GLN A 309 -10.58 14.96 29.41
N ASP A 310 -11.75 15.12 28.81
CA ASP A 310 -12.23 16.42 28.30
C ASP A 310 -12.31 17.45 29.45
N SER A 311 -12.83 17.03 30.62
CA SER A 311 -12.88 17.90 31.80
C SER A 311 -11.49 18.35 32.27
N LEU A 312 -10.47 17.48 32.21
CA LEU A 312 -9.10 17.83 32.57
C LEU A 312 -8.49 18.78 31.53
N ALA A 313 -8.69 18.48 30.25
CA ALA A 313 -8.19 19.27 29.13
C ALA A 313 -8.69 20.72 29.18
N PHE A 314 -10.01 20.92 29.29
CA PHE A 314 -10.58 22.27 29.32
C PHE A 314 -10.37 22.98 30.67
N ALA A 315 -10.13 22.26 31.76
CA ALA A 315 -9.66 22.86 33.01
C ALA A 315 -8.21 23.37 32.91
N ALA A 316 -7.38 22.73 32.07
CA ALA A 316 -6.04 23.19 31.73
C ALA A 316 -6.02 24.34 30.71
N GLY A 317 -7.18 24.68 30.13
CA GLY A 317 -7.33 25.77 29.17
C GLY A 317 -7.15 25.37 27.70
N ALA A 318 -7.31 24.08 27.37
CA ALA A 318 -7.18 23.59 26.00
C ALA A 318 -8.02 24.38 24.99
N PHE A 319 -7.48 24.58 23.79
CA PHE A 319 -8.23 25.13 22.66
C PHE A 319 -9.20 24.07 22.12
N GLY A 320 -10.46 24.46 21.88
CA GLY A 320 -11.50 23.60 21.33
C GLY A 320 -11.57 23.70 19.81
N PHE A 321 -10.96 22.75 19.12
CA PHE A 321 -11.08 22.56 17.67
C PHE A 321 -12.43 21.91 17.31
N VAL A 322 -12.80 21.96 16.03
CA VAL A 322 -14.08 21.45 15.53
C VAL A 322 -13.84 20.20 14.71
N ARG A 323 -13.84 19.02 15.37
CA ARG A 323 -13.66 17.71 14.73
C ARG A 323 -12.30 17.57 14.05
N ILE A 324 -11.26 17.27 14.82
CA ILE A 324 -9.91 17.15 14.26
C ILE A 324 -9.84 15.79 13.56
N GLU A 325 -9.58 15.79 12.27
CA GLU A 325 -9.51 14.55 11.50
C GLU A 325 -8.04 14.10 11.34
N ASP A 326 -7.56 13.95 10.09
CA ASP A 326 -6.20 13.51 9.82
C ASP A 326 -5.11 14.45 10.33
N VAL A 327 -4.00 13.81 10.68
CA VAL A 327 -2.74 14.42 11.08
C VAL A 327 -1.61 13.80 10.26
N SER A 328 -0.68 14.61 9.75
CA SER A 328 0.47 14.11 8.99
C SER A 328 1.73 14.92 9.27
N THR A 329 2.79 14.24 9.69
CA THR A 329 4.11 14.83 9.89
C THR A 329 4.75 15.25 8.57
N ASN A 330 5.41 16.41 8.57
CA ASN A 330 6.16 16.93 7.42
C ASN A 330 7.40 16.05 7.15
N PRO A 331 7.55 15.46 5.95
CA PRO A 331 8.65 14.55 5.63
C PRO A 331 10.02 15.24 5.57
N LYS A 332 10.05 16.59 5.51
CA LYS A 332 11.28 17.39 5.47
C LYS A 332 11.65 17.97 6.83
N ASP A 333 10.71 18.02 7.77
CA ASP A 333 10.92 18.53 9.13
C ASP A 333 9.98 17.83 10.12
N GLY A 334 10.49 16.78 10.77
CA GLY A 334 9.68 15.91 11.61
C GLY A 334 9.10 16.58 12.87
N THR A 335 9.37 17.86 13.14
CA THR A 335 8.71 18.62 14.23
C THR A 335 7.45 19.35 13.77
N GLN A 336 7.17 19.35 12.47
CA GLN A 336 6.00 19.99 11.89
C GLN A 336 4.94 18.96 11.52
N VAL A 337 3.67 19.29 11.76
CA VAL A 337 2.52 18.45 11.46
C VAL A 337 1.45 19.28 10.76
N ALA A 338 0.88 18.75 9.69
CA ALA A 338 -0.37 19.24 9.12
C ALA A 338 -1.53 18.52 9.80
N PHE A 339 -2.61 19.24 10.06
CA PHE A 339 -3.84 18.65 10.57
C PHE A 339 -5.04 19.47 10.10
N ASN A 340 -6.23 18.88 10.09
CA ASN A 340 -7.44 19.59 9.71
C ASN A 340 -8.54 19.41 10.74
N ALA A 341 -9.40 20.41 10.80
CA ALA A 341 -10.69 20.36 11.45
C ALA A 341 -11.76 20.30 10.34
N THR A 342 -12.61 19.28 10.27
CA THR A 342 -13.59 19.15 9.16
C THR A 342 -14.77 20.13 9.28
N GLY A 343 -14.95 20.70 10.48
CA GLY A 343 -15.94 21.73 10.74
C GLY A 343 -17.33 21.22 11.13
N ASN A 344 -18.12 22.11 11.73
CA ASN A 344 -19.49 21.86 12.16
C ASN A 344 -20.22 23.19 12.40
N SER A 345 -21.21 23.49 11.56
CA SER A 345 -21.99 24.73 11.63
C SER A 345 -22.77 24.95 12.94
N SER A 346 -23.00 23.90 13.74
CA SER A 346 -23.70 24.00 15.02
C SER A 346 -22.81 24.46 16.17
N LEU A 347 -21.48 24.36 16.03
CA LEU A 347 -20.52 24.76 17.04
C LEU A 347 -20.05 26.20 16.83
N PHE A 348 -19.75 26.88 17.94
CA PHE A 348 -19.08 28.18 17.96
C PHE A 348 -19.70 29.27 17.07
N GLY A 349 -21.01 29.21 16.79
CA GLY A 349 -21.68 30.17 15.91
C GLY A 349 -21.31 30.04 14.44
N GLY A 350 -20.85 28.85 14.01
CA GLY A 350 -20.53 28.53 12.63
C GLY A 350 -19.25 29.17 12.10
N GLN A 351 -18.34 29.60 12.97
CA GLN A 351 -17.06 30.18 12.55
C GLN A 351 -16.16 29.16 11.85
N ASP A 352 -16.33 27.87 12.15
CA ASP A 352 -15.70 26.77 11.43
C ASP A 352 -16.75 25.79 10.87
N SER A 353 -17.55 26.25 9.90
CA SER A 353 -18.60 25.43 9.28
C SER A 353 -18.10 24.60 8.09
N TRP A 354 -17.06 25.08 7.42
CA TRP A 354 -16.53 24.50 6.18
C TRP A 354 -15.15 23.85 6.39
N GLY A 355 -14.71 23.71 7.64
CA GLY A 355 -13.42 23.14 8.01
C GLY A 355 -12.24 24.08 7.80
N THR A 356 -11.12 23.75 8.45
CA THR A 356 -9.88 24.51 8.44
C THR A 356 -8.68 23.58 8.41
N THR A 357 -7.73 23.84 7.52
CA THR A 357 -6.43 23.14 7.43
C THR A 357 -5.36 23.95 8.14
N TYR A 358 -4.63 23.30 9.05
CA TYR A 358 -3.63 23.89 9.93
C TYR A 358 -2.25 23.27 9.69
N ARG A 359 -1.23 23.97 10.18
CA ARG A 359 0.10 23.42 10.48
C ARG A 359 0.46 23.75 11.92
N ILE A 360 1.04 22.80 12.64
CA ILE A 360 1.70 23.06 13.93
C ILE A 360 3.20 22.80 13.80
N ASP A 361 4.01 23.66 14.42
CA ASP A 361 5.46 23.49 14.61
C ASP A 361 5.76 23.33 16.10
N ILE A 362 6.33 22.19 16.50
CA ILE A 362 6.46 21.76 17.91
C ILE A 362 7.93 21.73 18.33
N ASP A 363 8.25 22.42 19.43
CA ASP A 363 9.59 22.42 20.01
C ASP A 363 9.68 21.45 21.21
N PHE A 364 10.52 20.42 21.07
CA PHE A 364 10.83 19.42 22.09
C PHE A 364 12.16 19.66 22.84
N ASN A 365 12.82 20.80 22.67
CA ASN A 365 14.12 21.11 23.29
C ASN A 365 14.10 20.93 24.82
N ASN A 366 12.95 21.14 25.47
CA ASN A 366 12.77 20.99 26.91
C ASN A 366 11.80 19.84 27.28
N ILE A 367 11.68 18.81 26.42
CA ILE A 367 10.82 17.64 26.64
C ILE A 367 11.09 16.93 27.99
N ALA A 368 12.30 17.02 28.53
CA ALA A 368 12.67 16.44 29.82
C ALA A 368 11.99 17.11 31.03
N THR A 369 11.65 18.41 30.94
CA THR A 369 10.89 19.13 31.96
C THR A 369 9.39 19.16 31.67
N GLY A 370 8.97 18.69 30.48
CA GLY A 370 7.60 18.79 30.00
C GLY A 370 7.26 20.15 29.38
N ASP A 371 8.24 21.06 29.24
CA ASP A 371 8.06 22.36 28.62
C ASP A 371 8.10 22.23 27.09
N ILE A 372 6.99 21.78 26.52
CA ILE A 372 6.81 21.58 25.08
C ILE A 372 5.94 22.73 24.55
N VAL A 373 6.42 23.42 23.51
CA VAL A 373 5.72 24.58 22.93
C VAL A 373 5.36 24.32 21.48
N GLY A 374 4.27 24.92 21.01
CA GLY A 374 3.77 24.66 19.66
C GLY A 374 3.13 25.90 19.05
N LYS A 375 3.49 26.23 17.81
CA LYS A 375 2.88 27.33 17.05
C LYS A 375 1.95 26.76 15.98
N VAL A 376 0.68 27.16 15.99
CA VAL A 376 -0.33 26.76 15.00
C VAL A 376 -0.54 27.88 13.98
N ASP A 377 -0.50 27.53 12.70
CA ASP A 377 -0.79 28.40 11.54
C ASP A 377 -2.04 27.89 10.81
N ILE A 378 -2.94 28.78 10.38
CA ILE A 378 -4.03 28.46 9.46
C ILE A 378 -3.52 28.53 8.02
N LEU A 379 -3.46 27.38 7.35
CA LEU A 379 -3.04 27.29 5.94
C LEU A 379 -4.20 27.63 5.00
N ASN A 380 -5.40 27.11 5.29
CA ASN A 380 -6.62 27.37 4.55
C ASN A 380 -7.85 27.27 5.47
N ASP A 381 -8.64 28.33 5.53
CA ASP A 381 -9.93 28.40 6.20
C ASP A 381 -11.04 28.25 5.15
N GLY A 382 -11.74 27.11 5.19
CA GLY A 382 -12.84 26.78 4.28
C GLY A 382 -13.99 27.79 4.35
N ASN A 383 -14.13 28.55 5.44
CA ASN A 383 -15.20 29.55 5.60
C ASN A 383 -14.96 30.80 4.73
N VAL A 384 -13.74 30.97 4.20
CA VAL A 384 -13.40 32.04 3.26
C VAL A 384 -13.84 31.68 1.84
N SER A 385 -13.44 30.50 1.36
CA SER A 385 -13.70 30.04 -0.02
C SER A 385 -15.06 29.34 -0.19
N LYS A 386 -15.58 28.77 0.89
CA LYS A 386 -16.89 28.11 1.01
C LYS A 386 -17.06 27.06 -0.08
N ASP A 387 -18.26 26.99 -0.65
CA ASP A 387 -18.71 25.90 -1.51
C ASP A 387 -17.91 25.65 -2.81
N ALA A 388 -17.00 26.56 -3.19
CA ALA A 388 -16.16 26.39 -4.38
C ALA A 388 -14.71 25.96 -4.08
N GLY A 389 -14.26 26.07 -2.82
CA GLY A 389 -12.91 25.75 -2.37
C GLY A 389 -12.74 24.32 -1.86
N ALA A 390 -11.68 24.10 -1.06
CA ALA A 390 -11.54 22.91 -0.22
C ALA A 390 -12.40 23.08 1.03
N ARG A 391 -13.25 22.09 1.32
CA ARG A 391 -14.36 22.15 2.26
C ARG A 391 -14.42 20.86 3.04
N SER A 392 -14.57 20.96 4.36
CA SER A 392 -14.68 19.79 5.23
C SER A 392 -13.61 18.79 4.88
N VAL A 393 -12.37 19.29 4.85
CA VAL A 393 -11.23 18.42 4.65
C VAL A 393 -11.26 17.41 5.77
N ASP A 394 -11.08 16.16 5.39
CA ASP A 394 -11.13 15.00 6.24
C ASP A 394 -9.75 14.33 6.29
N ASN A 395 -9.39 13.62 5.22
CA ASN A 395 -8.08 12.99 5.14
C ASN A 395 -6.99 13.89 4.55
N LEU A 396 -5.75 13.69 4.98
CA LEU A 396 -4.60 14.38 4.41
C LEU A 396 -3.29 13.57 4.48
N ASP A 397 -2.38 13.91 3.56
CA ASP A 397 -1.00 13.45 3.58
C ASP A 397 -0.06 14.61 3.23
N TRP A 398 1.00 14.77 4.05
CA TRP A 398 2.09 15.68 3.73
C TRP A 398 3.13 14.95 2.88
N ALA A 399 2.90 14.97 1.58
CA ALA A 399 3.68 14.25 0.59
C ALA A 399 5.16 14.66 0.53
N ASP A 400 5.99 13.79 -0.04
CA ASP A 400 7.44 13.96 -0.15
C ASP A 400 7.86 15.13 -1.07
N ASP A 401 6.96 15.59 -1.95
CA ASP A 401 7.17 16.82 -2.74
C ASP A 401 7.13 18.09 -1.86
N GLY A 402 6.60 17.98 -0.64
CA GLY A 402 6.45 19.01 0.37
C GLY A 402 5.09 19.71 0.35
N LYS A 403 4.16 19.31 -0.52
CA LYS A 403 2.76 19.75 -0.49
C LYS A 403 1.96 18.88 0.45
N ILE A 404 0.77 19.37 0.80
CA ILE A 404 -0.23 18.59 1.51
C ILE A 404 -1.34 18.27 0.53
N TYR A 405 -1.71 17.00 0.42
CA TYR A 405 -2.86 16.53 -0.33
C TYR A 405 -4.02 16.34 0.62
N LEU A 406 -5.21 16.80 0.23
CA LEU A 406 -6.38 16.94 1.09
C LEU A 406 -7.57 16.26 0.43
N GLN A 407 -8.37 15.51 1.18
CA GLN A 407 -9.62 14.91 0.72
C GLN A 407 -10.80 15.50 1.49
N GLU A 408 -11.96 15.59 0.85
CA GLU A 408 -13.17 16.14 1.48
C GLU A 408 -14.12 15.02 1.92
N ASP A 409 -14.59 15.06 3.17
CA ASP A 409 -15.83 14.41 3.66
C ASP A 409 -16.88 15.49 3.99
N PRO A 410 -18.05 15.50 3.33
CA PRO A 410 -19.12 16.47 3.58
C PRO A 410 -19.70 16.54 5.02
N ALA A 411 -19.05 17.31 5.91
CA ALA A 411 -19.51 17.57 7.29
C ALA A 411 -20.64 18.63 7.44
N PHE A 412 -20.98 19.37 6.38
CA PHE A 412 -21.95 20.48 6.44
C PHE A 412 -23.02 20.36 5.35
N SER A 413 -24.29 20.60 5.73
CA SER A 413 -25.42 20.48 4.80
C SER A 413 -25.30 21.36 3.55
N GLY A 414 -24.59 22.50 3.60
CA GLY A 414 -24.38 23.37 2.43
C GLY A 414 -23.39 22.85 1.39
N PHE A 415 -22.72 21.72 1.66
CA PHE A 415 -21.73 21.12 0.76
C PHE A 415 -22.28 20.83 -0.63
N GLY A 416 -21.62 21.36 -1.65
CA GLY A 416 -21.96 21.19 -3.07
C GLY A 416 -23.31 21.82 -3.46
N GLN A 417 -24.04 22.46 -2.56
CA GLN A 417 -25.40 22.92 -2.85
C GLN A 417 -25.43 24.03 -3.90
N THR A 418 -24.45 24.93 -3.89
CA THR A 418 -24.33 26.06 -4.81
C THR A 418 -23.46 25.70 -6.01
N SER A 419 -22.29 25.11 -5.77
CA SER A 419 -21.29 24.80 -6.79
C SER A 419 -21.66 23.59 -7.64
N LYS A 420 -22.45 22.66 -7.10
CA LYS A 420 -22.75 21.34 -7.67
C LYS A 420 -21.50 20.48 -7.88
N ILE A 421 -20.42 20.79 -7.17
CA ILE A 421 -19.15 20.05 -7.23
C ILE A 421 -19.19 18.99 -6.13
N ALA A 422 -18.87 17.74 -6.52
CA ALA A 422 -18.73 16.62 -5.62
C ALA A 422 -17.53 16.76 -4.68
N ASN A 423 -17.38 15.83 -3.74
CA ASN A 423 -16.17 15.72 -2.96
C ASN A 423 -14.96 15.54 -3.89
N SER A 424 -13.83 16.10 -3.46
CA SER A 424 -12.68 16.33 -4.30
C SER A 424 -11.38 16.11 -3.55
N ILE A 425 -10.32 15.87 -4.32
CA ILE A 425 -8.94 15.85 -3.82
C ILE A 425 -8.30 17.19 -4.18
N PHE A 426 -7.59 17.80 -3.23
CA PHE A 426 -6.85 19.05 -3.42
C PHE A 426 -5.37 18.88 -3.08
N SER A 427 -4.54 19.79 -3.58
CA SER A 427 -3.18 20.01 -3.10
C SER A 427 -3.00 21.45 -2.61
N ILE A 428 -2.22 21.65 -1.56
CA ILE A 428 -1.81 22.96 -1.05
C ILE A 428 -0.28 22.98 -0.82
N ASP A 429 0.38 24.09 -1.12
CA ASP A 429 1.80 24.31 -0.84
C ASP A 429 1.97 25.08 0.49
N PRO A 430 2.34 24.39 1.59
CA PRO A 430 2.50 25.01 2.91
C PRO A 430 3.76 25.86 3.04
N ALA A 431 4.70 25.79 2.10
CA ALA A 431 5.92 26.60 2.09
C ALA A 431 5.70 27.98 1.45
N ASN A 432 4.57 28.16 0.73
CA ASN A 432 4.21 29.44 0.15
C ASN A 432 3.93 30.48 1.24
N ALA A 433 4.25 31.76 0.99
CA ALA A 433 3.94 32.85 1.92
C ALA A 433 2.42 33.07 2.11
N ASN A 434 1.60 32.60 1.17
CA ASN A 434 0.15 32.57 1.28
C ASN A 434 -0.39 31.21 0.80
N PRO A 435 -0.32 30.15 1.64
CA PRO A 435 -0.70 28.78 1.27
C PRO A 435 -2.11 28.68 0.68
N SER A 436 -3.10 29.40 1.24
CA SER A 436 -4.48 29.41 0.73
C SER A 436 -4.63 29.80 -0.75
N SER A 437 -3.67 30.54 -1.31
CA SER A 437 -3.67 30.90 -2.75
C SER A 437 -3.19 29.79 -3.68
N THR A 438 -2.65 28.71 -3.13
CA THR A 438 -2.09 27.57 -3.87
C THR A 438 -3.02 26.36 -3.90
N VAL A 439 -4.13 26.41 -3.16
CA VAL A 439 -5.14 25.34 -3.11
C VAL A 439 -5.65 25.04 -4.51
N THR A 440 -5.37 23.83 -4.98
CA THR A 440 -5.67 23.39 -6.34
C THR A 440 -6.42 22.07 -6.28
N ARG A 441 -7.60 21.99 -6.91
CA ARG A 441 -8.36 20.74 -7.04
C ARG A 441 -7.65 19.83 -8.03
N VAL A 442 -7.26 18.62 -7.64
CA VAL A 442 -6.51 17.67 -8.48
C VAL A 442 -7.36 16.47 -8.90
N ALA A 443 -8.47 16.19 -8.21
CA ALA A 443 -9.44 15.18 -8.61
C ALA A 443 -10.84 15.47 -8.05
N THR A 444 -11.87 14.80 -8.57
CA THR A 444 -13.26 14.87 -8.09
C THR A 444 -13.97 13.54 -8.31
N SER A 445 -14.88 13.15 -7.41
CA SER A 445 -15.67 11.93 -7.59
C SER A 445 -16.51 11.93 -8.87
N ASP A 446 -16.59 10.79 -9.56
CA ASP A 446 -17.45 10.52 -10.69
C ASP A 446 -18.62 9.62 -10.30
N ARG A 447 -19.75 10.27 -10.04
CA ARG A 447 -21.02 9.60 -9.73
C ARG A 447 -21.97 9.51 -10.92
N SER A 448 -21.45 9.79 -12.12
CA SER A 448 -22.20 9.57 -13.34
C SER A 448 -22.29 8.08 -13.66
N ALA A 449 -23.18 7.70 -14.60
CA ALA A 449 -23.25 6.32 -15.08
C ALA A 449 -21.92 5.80 -15.67
N ALA A 450 -20.97 6.68 -16.01
CA ALA A 450 -19.66 6.28 -16.51
C ALA A 450 -18.72 5.80 -15.40
N GLY A 451 -18.90 6.25 -14.16
CA GLY A 451 -18.10 5.85 -12.99
C GLY A 451 -18.69 4.68 -12.18
N LEU A 452 -19.86 4.17 -12.57
CA LEU A 452 -20.54 3.09 -11.85
C LEU A 452 -20.06 1.70 -12.30
N PRO A 453 -19.73 0.78 -11.36
CA PRO A 453 -19.50 -0.62 -11.69
C PRO A 453 -20.72 -1.26 -12.36
N ALA A 454 -20.49 -2.17 -13.31
CA ALA A 454 -21.54 -2.66 -14.21
C ALA A 454 -22.74 -3.33 -13.52
N THR A 455 -22.55 -3.85 -12.31
CA THR A 455 -23.58 -4.55 -11.53
C THR A 455 -24.15 -3.73 -10.36
N GLN A 456 -23.66 -2.52 -10.14
CA GLN A 456 -24.01 -1.71 -8.98
C GLN A 456 -24.83 -0.49 -9.40
N THR A 457 -25.69 0.00 -8.52
CA THR A 457 -26.49 1.20 -8.74
C THR A 457 -26.33 2.20 -7.60
N ASP A 458 -26.26 3.48 -7.96
CA ASP A 458 -26.29 4.59 -7.00
C ASP A 458 -27.73 4.80 -6.52
N SER A 459 -28.01 4.45 -5.26
CA SER A 459 -29.33 4.62 -4.67
C SER A 459 -29.67 6.07 -4.32
N GLU A 460 -28.66 6.96 -4.26
CA GLU A 460 -28.79 8.36 -3.81
C GLU A 460 -28.14 9.36 -4.79
N PRO A 461 -28.46 9.33 -6.09
CA PRO A 461 -27.72 10.06 -7.14
C PRO A 461 -27.81 11.59 -7.02
N SER A 462 -28.73 12.12 -6.19
CA SER A 462 -28.85 13.55 -5.92
C SER A 462 -28.11 14.02 -4.66
N SER A 463 -27.66 13.10 -3.81
CA SER A 463 -27.00 13.42 -2.55
C SER A 463 -25.49 13.57 -2.78
N ILE A 464 -25.01 14.77 -3.12
CA ILE A 464 -23.62 14.99 -3.57
C ILE A 464 -22.56 14.36 -2.65
N GLY A 465 -22.78 14.41 -1.33
CA GLY A 465 -21.91 13.80 -0.32
C GLY A 465 -22.26 12.37 0.09
N ALA A 466 -22.93 11.61 -0.77
CA ALA A 466 -23.14 10.18 -0.51
C ALA A 466 -21.87 9.35 -0.78
N TRP A 467 -20.87 9.92 -1.44
CA TRP A 467 -19.55 9.32 -1.62
C TRP A 467 -18.51 10.29 -1.07
N GLU A 468 -17.40 9.74 -0.62
CA GLU A 468 -16.22 10.47 -0.16
C GLU A 468 -14.96 9.78 -0.69
N THR A 469 -13.83 10.49 -0.66
CA THR A 469 -12.52 9.94 -0.96
C THR A 469 -11.73 9.91 0.33
N SER A 470 -11.06 8.82 0.66
CA SER A 470 -10.25 8.69 1.87
C SER A 470 -8.86 8.12 1.56
N GLY A 471 -8.01 8.02 2.59
CA GLY A 471 -6.79 7.24 2.58
C GLY A 471 -5.69 7.75 1.66
N ILE A 472 -5.65 9.05 1.32
CA ILE A 472 -4.60 9.61 0.47
C ILE A 472 -3.22 9.40 1.12
N LEU A 473 -2.28 8.88 0.35
CA LEU A 473 -0.91 8.65 0.80
C LEU A 473 0.07 8.75 -0.37
N ASP A 474 1.15 9.51 -0.21
CA ASP A 474 2.27 9.52 -1.16
C ASP A 474 3.06 8.21 -1.10
N VAL A 475 2.97 7.43 -2.18
CA VAL A 475 3.70 6.16 -2.35
C VAL A 475 4.79 6.26 -3.40
N SER A 476 5.09 7.48 -3.88
CA SER A 476 5.97 7.71 -5.03
C SER A 476 7.31 7.00 -4.88
N LYS A 477 8.00 7.17 -3.74
CA LYS A 477 9.30 6.54 -3.52
C LYS A 477 9.23 5.01 -3.49
N LEU A 478 8.13 4.44 -3.00
CA LEU A 478 7.95 2.98 -2.96
C LEU A 478 7.86 2.38 -4.37
N PHE A 479 7.35 3.15 -5.33
CA PHE A 479 7.25 2.81 -6.75
C PHE A 479 8.40 3.36 -7.62
N GLY A 480 9.43 3.96 -7.02
CA GLY A 480 10.61 4.49 -7.73
C GLY A 480 10.42 5.87 -8.35
N ASN A 481 9.33 6.56 -8.03
CA ASN A 481 9.00 7.90 -8.48
C ASN A 481 9.56 9.01 -7.58
N GLN A 482 9.59 10.24 -8.10
CA GLN A 482 9.83 11.43 -7.27
C GLN A 482 8.59 11.69 -6.40
N GLY A 483 8.80 12.22 -5.19
CA GLY A 483 7.70 12.56 -4.26
C GLY A 483 6.54 13.31 -4.95
N GLY A 484 5.31 13.01 -4.53
CA GLY A 484 4.07 13.61 -5.05
C GLY A 484 3.68 13.22 -6.48
N GLN A 485 4.36 12.26 -7.12
CA GLN A 485 4.03 11.81 -8.48
C GLN A 485 3.00 10.68 -8.52
N VAL A 486 3.00 9.80 -7.51
CA VAL A 486 2.09 8.66 -7.39
C VAL A 486 1.57 8.63 -5.97
N LEU A 487 0.30 8.98 -5.81
CA LEU A 487 -0.42 8.84 -4.56
C LEU A 487 -1.38 7.66 -4.67
N VAL A 488 -1.60 6.93 -3.58
CA VAL A 488 -2.72 5.98 -3.47
C VAL A 488 -3.83 6.65 -2.67
N PHE A 489 -5.08 6.34 -2.98
CA PHE A 489 -6.25 6.76 -2.24
C PHE A 489 -7.38 5.76 -2.45
N ASP A 490 -8.46 5.91 -1.70
CA ASP A 490 -9.69 5.16 -1.90
C ASP A 490 -10.92 6.05 -2.03
N THR A 491 -12.04 5.42 -2.37
CA THR A 491 -13.36 6.03 -2.44
C THR A 491 -14.33 5.18 -1.63
N GLN A 492 -15.05 5.82 -0.70
CA GLN A 492 -16.19 5.23 -0.04
C GLN A 492 -17.45 5.60 -0.81
N ALA A 493 -18.10 4.61 -1.42
CA ALA A 493 -19.27 4.84 -2.24
C ALA A 493 -20.53 4.39 -1.48
N HIS A 494 -20.94 5.14 -0.46
CA HIS A 494 -21.96 4.69 0.49
C HIS A 494 -23.32 4.38 -0.14
N SER A 495 -23.62 4.92 -1.32
CA SER A 495 -24.88 4.63 -2.00
C SER A 495 -24.88 3.36 -2.86
N LEU A 496 -23.73 2.67 -2.99
CA LEU A 496 -23.61 1.41 -3.74
C LEU A 496 -23.81 0.22 -2.79
N LYS A 497 -25.00 -0.38 -2.79
CA LYS A 497 -25.38 -1.45 -1.83
C LYS A 497 -25.95 -2.72 -2.49
N ASP A 498 -25.86 -2.84 -3.80
CA ASP A 498 -26.47 -3.93 -4.56
C ASP A 498 -25.46 -4.71 -5.43
N GLY A 499 -25.97 -5.63 -6.25
CA GLY A 499 -25.14 -6.38 -7.20
C GLY A 499 -24.02 -7.18 -6.54
N THR A 500 -22.77 -6.92 -6.95
CA THR A 500 -21.57 -7.60 -6.44
C THR A 500 -21.29 -7.32 -4.97
N ILE A 501 -21.81 -6.23 -4.39
CA ILE A 501 -21.71 -5.95 -2.95
C ILE A 501 -22.39 -7.07 -2.13
N ILE A 502 -23.43 -7.69 -2.68
CA ILE A 502 -24.14 -8.83 -2.08
C ILE A 502 -23.60 -10.15 -2.63
N THR A 503 -23.44 -10.24 -3.95
CA THR A 503 -23.24 -11.52 -4.65
C THR A 503 -21.79 -12.01 -4.70
N ALA A 504 -20.79 -11.18 -4.38
CA ALA A 504 -19.39 -11.60 -4.39
C ALA A 504 -19.08 -12.67 -3.31
N THR A 505 -19.63 -12.49 -2.11
CA THR A 505 -19.60 -13.49 -1.03
C THR A 505 -20.89 -14.32 -0.98
N ASN A 506 -22.03 -13.71 -1.33
CA ASN A 506 -23.34 -14.37 -1.42
C ASN A 506 -23.76 -15.09 -0.12
N ILE A 507 -23.43 -14.51 1.03
CA ILE A 507 -23.70 -15.03 2.37
C ILE A 507 -25.08 -14.56 2.83
N ASP A 508 -25.84 -15.49 3.40
CA ASP A 508 -27.07 -15.27 4.18
C ASP A 508 -26.68 -15.53 5.65
N GLY A 509 -26.28 -14.48 6.35
CA GLY A 509 -25.64 -14.57 7.66
C GLY A 509 -26.63 -14.88 8.77
N ASN A 510 -27.88 -14.46 8.60
CA ASN A 510 -28.97 -14.66 9.55
C ASN A 510 -29.85 -15.90 9.24
N GLY A 511 -29.75 -16.46 8.03
CA GLY A 511 -30.47 -17.66 7.59
C GLY A 511 -31.95 -17.41 7.25
N ASP A 512 -32.35 -16.18 6.97
CA ASP A 512 -33.73 -15.81 6.67
C ASP A 512 -34.11 -15.99 5.18
N GLY A 513 -33.14 -16.35 4.33
CA GLY A 513 -33.29 -16.53 2.89
C GLY A 513 -33.00 -15.28 2.06
N THR A 514 -32.76 -14.13 2.69
CA THR A 514 -32.48 -12.83 2.08
C THR A 514 -31.04 -12.43 2.34
N LYS A 515 -30.27 -12.21 1.28
CA LYS A 515 -28.89 -11.75 1.39
C LYS A 515 -28.86 -10.25 1.29
N THR A 516 -28.22 -9.60 2.25
CA THR A 516 -28.12 -8.14 2.29
C THR A 516 -26.68 -7.67 2.15
N ALA A 517 -26.50 -6.40 1.78
CA ALA A 517 -25.17 -5.78 1.76
C ALA A 517 -24.53 -5.82 3.15
N ALA A 518 -25.32 -5.55 4.19
CA ALA A 518 -24.88 -5.53 5.59
C ALA A 518 -24.32 -6.88 6.08
N GLU A 519 -24.68 -8.00 5.47
CA GLU A 519 -24.11 -9.32 5.80
C GLU A 519 -22.90 -9.70 4.93
N ASN A 520 -22.63 -8.92 3.87
CA ASN A 520 -21.64 -9.19 2.84
C ASN A 520 -20.57 -8.09 2.82
N LEU A 521 -20.51 -7.23 1.80
CA LEU A 521 -19.46 -6.20 1.67
C LEU A 521 -19.88 -4.81 2.19
N VAL A 522 -21.11 -4.68 2.69
CA VAL A 522 -21.71 -3.47 3.26
C VAL A 522 -21.99 -2.38 2.22
N GLU A 523 -20.96 -1.83 1.57
CA GLU A 523 -21.05 -0.73 0.61
C GLU A 523 -20.00 -0.87 -0.50
N GLY A 524 -20.08 -0.06 -1.55
CA GLY A 524 -19.11 -0.05 -2.65
C GLY A 524 -17.93 0.88 -2.38
N GLY A 525 -17.01 0.92 -3.34
CA GLY A 525 -15.81 1.77 -3.27
C GLY A 525 -14.72 1.29 -4.20
N GLN A 526 -13.58 1.97 -4.19
CA GLN A 526 -12.44 1.66 -5.04
C GLN A 526 -11.13 2.06 -4.36
N VAL A 527 -10.04 1.30 -4.59
CA VAL A 527 -8.66 1.75 -4.32
C VAL A 527 -8.04 2.12 -5.66
N ALA A 528 -7.38 3.28 -5.73
CA ALA A 528 -6.83 3.81 -6.97
C ALA A 528 -5.52 4.58 -6.74
N PHE A 529 -4.72 4.66 -7.81
CA PHE A 529 -3.61 5.61 -7.89
C PHE A 529 -4.10 6.95 -8.44
N LEU A 530 -3.67 8.04 -7.82
CA LEU A 530 -3.70 9.39 -8.37
C LEU A 530 -2.29 9.71 -8.89
N ILE A 531 -2.18 9.85 -10.21
CA ILE A 531 -0.90 9.99 -10.91
C ILE A 531 -0.77 11.44 -11.41
N ALA A 532 0.32 12.10 -11.04
CA ALA A 532 0.61 13.47 -11.44
C ALA A 532 0.88 13.60 -12.95
N PRO A 533 0.55 14.75 -13.58
CA PRO A 533 0.73 14.97 -15.03
C PRO A 533 2.17 14.80 -15.53
N ASN A 534 3.16 14.93 -14.65
CA ASN A 534 4.58 14.82 -14.94
C ASN A 534 5.23 13.58 -14.30
N ALA A 535 4.44 12.60 -13.87
CA ALA A 535 4.94 11.36 -13.32
C ALA A 535 5.74 10.56 -14.37
N ASN A 536 6.93 10.09 -13.98
CA ASN A 536 7.71 9.17 -14.80
C ASN A 536 7.62 7.76 -14.22
N LEU A 537 6.61 7.02 -14.66
CA LEU A 537 6.26 5.70 -14.16
C LEU A 537 7.19 4.63 -14.74
N ILE A 538 7.60 3.65 -13.91
CA ILE A 538 8.33 2.47 -14.39
C ILE A 538 7.47 1.52 -15.24
N GLN A 539 6.16 1.76 -15.26
CA GLN A 539 5.19 1.12 -16.16
C GLN A 539 5.31 1.66 -17.59
N ASN A 540 5.83 2.88 -17.77
CA ASN A 540 5.84 3.54 -19.06
C ASN A 540 6.82 2.84 -20.00
N SER A 541 6.33 2.43 -21.17
CA SER A 541 7.20 1.91 -22.20
C SER A 541 7.99 3.04 -22.87
N SER A 542 9.31 2.90 -22.95
CA SER A 542 10.15 3.79 -23.74
C SER A 542 10.64 3.12 -25.02
N LEU A 543 10.75 3.91 -26.09
CA LEU A 543 11.46 3.50 -27.30
C LEU A 543 12.93 3.92 -27.21
N VAL A 544 13.80 2.93 -27.33
CA VAL A 544 15.26 3.05 -27.36
C VAL A 544 15.72 2.60 -28.74
N SER A 545 16.50 3.43 -29.43
CA SER A 545 16.98 3.14 -30.78
C SER A 545 18.50 3.28 -30.83
N GLY A 546 19.14 2.28 -31.41
CA GLY A 546 20.55 2.30 -31.77
C GLY A 546 20.80 3.03 -33.09
N THR A 547 21.95 2.74 -33.69
CA THR A 547 22.46 3.33 -34.90
C THR A 547 22.49 2.32 -36.05
N SER A 548 23.46 2.42 -36.95
CA SER A 548 23.68 1.46 -38.02
C SER A 548 25.07 0.84 -37.96
N GLY A 549 25.74 1.02 -36.83
CA GLY A 549 26.95 0.30 -36.46
C GLY A 549 26.85 -0.10 -35.00
N ASP A 550 27.90 -0.76 -34.50
CA ASP A 550 27.93 -1.38 -33.18
C ASP A 550 27.46 -0.44 -32.04
N ASP A 551 26.40 -0.85 -31.36
CA ASP A 551 25.81 -0.16 -30.21
C ASP A 551 25.99 -0.95 -28.91
N ASP A 552 26.11 -0.22 -27.79
CA ASP A 552 26.12 -0.77 -26.42
C ASP A 552 24.95 -0.14 -25.65
N ILE A 553 23.89 -0.93 -25.41
CA ILE A 553 22.64 -0.51 -24.80
C ILE A 553 22.45 -1.24 -23.46
N ALA A 554 22.62 -0.53 -22.35
CA ALA A 554 22.49 -1.09 -21.01
C ALA A 554 21.41 -0.36 -20.20
N ALA A 555 20.56 -1.11 -19.51
CA ALA A 555 19.49 -0.56 -18.68
C ALA A 555 20.07 0.34 -17.57
N THR A 556 19.39 1.45 -17.27
CA THR A 556 19.81 2.52 -16.34
C THR A 556 21.06 3.31 -16.75
N VAL A 557 21.77 2.90 -17.81
CA VAL A 557 22.93 3.58 -18.37
C VAL A 557 22.55 4.33 -19.65
N THR A 558 21.83 3.66 -20.55
CA THR A 558 21.38 4.26 -21.81
C THR A 558 20.15 5.13 -21.57
N PRO A 559 20.11 6.38 -22.08
CA PRO A 559 18.96 7.25 -21.89
C PRO A 559 17.66 6.60 -22.36
N LYS A 560 16.63 6.65 -21.50
CA LYS A 560 15.29 6.06 -21.69
C LYS A 560 15.23 4.54 -21.68
N PHE A 561 16.32 3.83 -21.39
CA PHE A 561 16.26 2.39 -21.16
C PHE A 561 16.38 2.15 -19.67
N ASP A 562 15.26 1.93 -18.98
CA ASP A 562 15.27 1.58 -17.56
C ASP A 562 15.24 0.06 -17.34
N GLY A 563 14.98 -0.70 -18.41
CA GLY A 563 14.98 -2.16 -18.41
C GLY A 563 13.62 -2.75 -18.04
N VAL A 564 12.56 -1.94 -17.95
CA VAL A 564 11.20 -2.39 -17.62
C VAL A 564 10.24 -1.97 -18.73
N ASN A 565 9.57 -2.95 -19.36
CA ASN A 565 8.54 -2.70 -20.37
C ASN A 565 9.02 -1.83 -21.57
N ASP A 566 10.31 -1.82 -21.86
CA ASP A 566 10.91 -0.99 -22.91
C ASP A 566 10.89 -1.67 -24.28
N ILE A 567 10.99 -0.86 -25.34
CA ILE A 567 11.20 -1.31 -26.71
C ILE A 567 12.60 -0.89 -27.15
N VAL A 568 13.46 -1.87 -27.43
CA VAL A 568 14.84 -1.65 -27.88
C VAL A 568 14.98 -2.13 -29.32
N PHE A 569 15.51 -1.27 -30.20
CA PHE A 569 15.86 -1.60 -31.57
C PHE A 569 17.28 -1.10 -31.87
N THR A 570 18.25 -1.97 -32.12
CA THR A 570 19.65 -1.54 -32.35
C THR A 570 19.96 -1.37 -33.83
N GLY A 571 19.51 -2.30 -34.68
CA GLY A 571 19.45 -2.11 -36.12
C GLY A 571 20.50 -2.90 -36.88
N ALA A 572 21.64 -2.31 -37.20
CA ALA A 572 22.73 -3.02 -37.86
C ALA A 572 24.03 -2.75 -37.13
N GLY A 573 24.93 -3.72 -37.09
CA GLY A 573 26.14 -3.65 -36.26
C GLY A 573 26.24 -4.88 -35.39
N ASN A 574 27.37 -5.07 -34.73
CA ASN A 574 27.47 -6.07 -33.67
C ASN A 574 27.09 -5.41 -32.35
N ASP A 575 25.87 -5.60 -31.91
CA ASP A 575 25.28 -4.84 -30.82
C ASP A 575 25.33 -5.63 -29.50
N THR A 576 25.40 -4.91 -28.39
CA THR A 576 25.25 -5.48 -27.04
C THR A 576 24.06 -4.84 -26.36
N ILE A 577 23.11 -5.66 -25.89
CA ILE A 577 21.97 -5.22 -25.10
C ILE A 577 22.02 -5.91 -23.72
N ASP A 578 22.04 -5.13 -22.65
CA ASP A 578 22.01 -5.63 -21.26
C ASP A 578 20.80 -5.06 -20.51
N ALA A 579 19.70 -5.82 -20.48
CA ALA A 579 18.52 -5.48 -19.68
C ALA A 579 18.70 -5.84 -18.18
N PRO A 580 19.23 -7.02 -17.79
CA PRO A 580 19.36 -7.43 -16.40
C PRO A 580 20.21 -6.49 -15.51
N ILE A 581 21.15 -5.72 -16.09
CA ILE A 581 21.93 -4.73 -15.32
C ILE A 581 21.07 -3.64 -14.67
N GLY A 582 19.84 -3.41 -15.16
CA GLY A 582 18.85 -2.53 -14.53
C GLY A 582 18.34 -3.03 -13.18
N GLY A 583 18.71 -4.26 -12.79
CA GLY A 583 18.44 -4.84 -11.49
C GLY A 583 17.16 -5.69 -11.46
N VAL A 584 16.69 -5.97 -10.27
CA VAL A 584 15.61 -6.95 -10.00
C VAL A 584 14.24 -6.59 -10.59
N LEU A 585 14.03 -5.31 -10.96
CA LEU A 585 12.81 -4.87 -11.63
C LEU A 585 12.83 -5.15 -13.14
N ALA A 586 14.02 -5.37 -13.73
CA ALA A 586 14.17 -5.54 -15.18
C ALA A 586 13.27 -6.67 -15.70
N SER A 587 12.32 -6.32 -16.56
CA SER A 587 11.34 -7.27 -17.07
C SER A 587 10.49 -6.73 -18.21
N GLY A 588 10.07 -7.63 -19.09
CA GLY A 588 8.98 -7.36 -20.04
C GLY A 588 9.39 -6.51 -21.24
N ASN A 589 10.68 -6.42 -21.51
CA ASN A 589 11.21 -5.66 -22.64
C ASN A 589 10.92 -6.35 -23.96
N ARG A 590 10.85 -5.57 -25.04
CA ARG A 590 10.83 -6.05 -26.41
C ARG A 590 12.11 -5.59 -27.10
N VAL A 591 13.00 -6.53 -27.38
CA VAL A 591 14.33 -6.28 -27.97
C VAL A 591 14.39 -6.87 -29.38
N ASP A 592 14.84 -6.07 -30.34
CA ASP A 592 15.12 -6.47 -31.72
C ASP A 592 16.52 -5.96 -32.08
N ALA A 593 17.50 -6.85 -32.15
CA ALA A 593 18.90 -6.48 -32.37
C ALA A 593 19.21 -6.24 -33.86
N GLY A 594 18.53 -6.97 -34.74
CA GLY A 594 18.48 -6.67 -36.16
C GLY A 594 19.52 -7.45 -36.97
N SER A 595 20.63 -6.84 -37.35
CA SER A 595 21.61 -7.51 -38.22
C SER A 595 23.05 -7.30 -37.77
N GLY A 596 23.80 -8.40 -37.71
CA GLY A 596 25.17 -8.44 -37.22
C GLY A 596 25.29 -9.55 -36.19
N LYS A 597 26.41 -9.58 -35.48
CA LYS A 597 26.62 -10.55 -34.41
C LYS A 597 26.30 -9.88 -33.09
N ASP A 598 25.11 -10.15 -32.59
CA ASP A 598 24.56 -9.45 -31.42
C ASP A 598 24.72 -10.28 -30.15
N THR A 599 24.79 -9.59 -29.01
CA THR A 599 24.79 -10.20 -27.68
C THR A 599 23.69 -9.57 -26.84
N ILE A 600 22.72 -10.38 -26.43
CA ILE A 600 21.53 -9.94 -25.73
C ILE A 600 21.47 -10.64 -24.37
N PHE A 601 21.63 -9.90 -23.28
CA PHE A 601 21.29 -10.35 -21.94
C PHE A 601 19.82 -10.07 -21.67
N ILE A 602 19.07 -11.14 -21.41
CA ILE A 602 17.60 -11.18 -21.41
C ILE A 602 17.12 -11.16 -19.97
N ALA A 603 16.22 -10.24 -19.63
CA ALA A 603 15.58 -10.18 -18.32
C ALA A 603 14.28 -11.02 -18.27
N ASN A 604 13.63 -11.03 -17.10
CA ASN A 604 12.40 -11.82 -16.92
C ASN A 604 11.29 -11.35 -17.88
N ASN A 605 10.55 -12.28 -18.47
CA ASN A 605 9.42 -11.98 -19.38
C ASN A 605 9.78 -11.17 -20.65
N ASP A 606 11.05 -10.97 -20.95
CA ASP A 606 11.49 -10.27 -22.15
C ASP A 606 11.13 -11.05 -23.41
N ARG A 607 10.95 -10.32 -24.51
CA ARG A 607 10.74 -10.86 -25.86
C ARG A 607 11.86 -10.34 -26.76
N THR A 608 12.76 -11.23 -27.14
CA THR A 608 13.99 -10.87 -27.83
C THR A 608 14.09 -11.55 -29.19
N PHE A 609 14.64 -10.81 -30.15
CA PHE A 609 14.93 -11.25 -31.51
C PHE A 609 16.38 -10.86 -31.80
N GLY A 610 17.24 -11.84 -32.07
CA GLY A 610 18.62 -11.62 -32.54
C GLY A 610 18.60 -11.02 -33.94
N GLY A 611 17.98 -11.75 -34.88
CA GLY A 611 17.70 -11.28 -36.22
C GLY A 611 18.54 -12.02 -37.23
N SER A 612 19.56 -11.38 -37.80
CA SER A 612 20.46 -12.03 -38.76
C SER A 612 21.92 -11.92 -38.35
N GLY A 613 22.60 -13.06 -38.30
CA GLY A 613 24.00 -13.18 -37.87
C GLY A 613 24.12 -14.29 -36.82
N ASP A 614 25.33 -14.50 -36.31
CA ASP A 614 25.58 -15.55 -35.30
C ASP A 614 25.48 -14.93 -33.89
N ASP A 615 24.27 -14.93 -33.32
CA ASP A 615 23.92 -14.18 -32.12
C ASP A 615 24.13 -14.96 -30.82
N ILE A 616 24.22 -14.22 -29.70
CA ILE A 616 24.24 -14.77 -28.35
C ILE A 616 23.03 -14.23 -27.59
N LEU A 617 22.16 -15.13 -27.13
CA LEU A 617 20.98 -14.83 -26.35
C LEU A 617 21.12 -15.44 -24.96
N ASP A 618 21.48 -14.62 -23.97
CA ASP A 618 21.73 -15.05 -22.59
C ASP A 618 20.57 -14.70 -21.66
N ALA A 619 19.75 -15.71 -21.36
CA ALA A 619 18.65 -15.70 -20.41
C ALA A 619 18.95 -16.56 -19.16
N THR A 620 20.24 -16.75 -18.80
CA THR A 620 20.68 -17.66 -17.73
C THR A 620 19.93 -17.45 -16.42
N ASP A 621 19.75 -16.20 -16.00
CA ASP A 621 19.08 -15.83 -14.73
C ASP A 621 17.61 -15.45 -14.92
N ALA A 622 17.07 -15.58 -16.14
CA ALA A 622 15.72 -15.15 -16.48
C ALA A 622 14.71 -16.29 -16.51
N SER A 623 13.45 -15.90 -16.38
CA SER A 623 12.29 -16.77 -16.51
C SER A 623 11.17 -16.12 -17.31
N GLY A 624 10.30 -16.94 -17.91
CA GLY A 624 9.15 -16.45 -18.67
C GLY A 624 9.49 -15.72 -19.99
N TYR A 625 10.77 -15.72 -20.38
CA TYR A 625 11.25 -15.05 -21.59
C TYR A 625 10.80 -15.77 -22.88
N ARG A 626 10.88 -15.03 -24.00
CA ARG A 626 10.77 -15.57 -25.35
C ARG A 626 11.94 -15.04 -26.19
N ALA A 627 12.81 -15.94 -26.63
CA ALA A 627 13.97 -15.62 -27.45
C ALA A 627 13.86 -16.26 -28.85
N SER A 628 14.29 -15.52 -29.88
CA SER A 628 14.41 -16.00 -31.26
C SER A 628 15.76 -15.61 -31.82
N GLY A 629 16.50 -16.57 -32.37
CA GLY A 629 17.82 -16.36 -32.96
C GLY A 629 17.68 -15.72 -34.33
N GLY A 630 16.96 -16.40 -35.24
CA GLY A 630 16.60 -15.86 -36.55
C GLY A 630 17.35 -16.60 -37.65
N THR A 631 18.27 -15.93 -38.35
CA THR A 631 19.14 -16.58 -39.35
C THR A 631 20.59 -16.50 -38.92
N GLY A 632 21.32 -17.60 -38.98
CA GLY A 632 22.70 -17.69 -38.51
C GLY A 632 22.83 -18.81 -37.47
N ASN A 633 24.03 -19.05 -36.94
CA ASN A 633 24.22 -20.08 -35.93
C ASN A 633 24.23 -19.44 -34.54
N ASP A 634 23.12 -19.59 -33.82
CA ASP A 634 22.85 -18.84 -32.61
C ASP A 634 23.12 -19.65 -31.34
N ASP A 635 23.62 -18.96 -30.31
CA ASP A 635 23.88 -19.52 -28.99
C ASP A 635 22.86 -19.02 -27.98
N PHE A 636 22.12 -19.95 -27.36
CA PHE A 636 21.17 -19.65 -26.30
C PHE A 636 21.67 -20.17 -24.96
N PHE A 637 21.77 -19.28 -23.96
CA PHE A 637 21.98 -19.66 -22.56
C PHE A 637 20.68 -19.45 -21.81
N LEU A 638 20.06 -20.52 -21.32
CA LEU A 638 18.64 -20.54 -20.99
C LEU A 638 18.41 -20.82 -19.52
N GLY A 639 17.73 -19.91 -18.83
CA GLY A 639 17.21 -20.10 -17.48
C GLY A 639 16.01 -21.05 -17.44
N SER A 640 14.89 -20.60 -16.88
CA SER A 640 13.73 -21.48 -16.62
C SER A 640 12.41 -20.99 -17.19
N ASN A 641 11.49 -21.92 -17.48
CA ASN A 641 10.12 -21.62 -17.94
C ASN A 641 10.04 -20.64 -19.14
N GLY A 642 11.05 -20.64 -20.01
CA GLY A 642 11.14 -19.78 -21.19
C GLY A 642 10.78 -20.48 -22.49
N ARG A 643 10.85 -19.74 -23.59
CA ARG A 643 10.68 -20.23 -24.96
C ARG A 643 11.86 -19.78 -25.80
N ALA A 644 12.49 -20.71 -26.51
CA ALA A 644 13.58 -20.40 -27.43
C ALA A 644 13.32 -21.04 -28.80
N LEU A 645 13.52 -20.24 -29.85
CA LEU A 645 13.45 -20.65 -31.26
C LEU A 645 14.78 -20.31 -31.90
N GLY A 646 15.48 -21.31 -32.43
CA GLY A 646 16.74 -21.12 -33.15
C GLY A 646 16.51 -20.37 -34.45
N GLY A 647 16.01 -21.09 -35.46
CA GLY A 647 15.61 -20.49 -36.73
C GLY A 647 16.28 -21.21 -37.90
N ASP A 648 16.91 -20.46 -38.79
CA ASP A 648 17.72 -21.02 -39.89
C ASP A 648 19.20 -21.02 -39.47
N GLY A 649 19.83 -22.19 -39.35
CA GLY A 649 21.23 -22.35 -38.98
C GLY A 649 21.44 -23.49 -37.99
N ASP A 650 22.70 -23.77 -37.63
CA ASP A 650 23.04 -24.83 -36.68
C ASP A 650 23.07 -24.24 -35.26
N ASP A 651 21.93 -24.28 -34.55
CA ASP A 651 21.75 -23.56 -33.28
C ASP A 651 22.13 -24.38 -32.05
N ARG A 652 22.50 -23.70 -30.96
CA ARG A 652 22.92 -24.35 -29.70
C ARG A 652 22.15 -23.81 -28.51
N PHE A 653 21.46 -24.70 -27.80
CA PHE A 653 20.69 -24.38 -26.59
C PHE A 653 21.36 -24.96 -25.35
N PHE A 654 21.86 -24.11 -24.46
CA PHE A 654 22.46 -24.46 -23.18
C PHE A 654 21.49 -24.17 -22.04
N VAL A 655 20.85 -25.20 -21.49
CA VAL A 655 19.86 -25.04 -20.42
C VAL A 655 20.50 -25.16 -19.05
N GLN A 656 20.27 -24.14 -18.21
CA GLN A 656 20.75 -24.04 -16.85
C GLN A 656 19.83 -24.80 -15.87
N ALA A 657 20.12 -24.71 -14.58
CA ALA A 657 19.30 -25.33 -13.55
C ALA A 657 17.88 -24.73 -13.52
N GLY A 658 16.85 -25.59 -13.47
CA GLY A 658 15.43 -25.20 -13.42
C GLY A 658 14.60 -25.88 -14.50
N GLY A 659 14.99 -25.70 -15.76
CA GLY A 659 14.30 -26.27 -16.91
C GLY A 659 12.88 -25.72 -17.13
N GLY A 660 11.97 -26.56 -17.62
CA GLY A 660 10.61 -26.13 -18.00
C GLY A 660 10.55 -25.30 -19.30
N ASN A 661 11.63 -25.29 -20.09
CA ASN A 661 11.70 -24.52 -21.32
C ASN A 661 11.01 -25.25 -22.48
N LEU A 662 10.47 -24.48 -23.42
CA LEU A 662 10.01 -24.97 -24.74
C LEU A 662 11.03 -24.56 -25.81
N LEU A 663 11.63 -25.56 -26.46
CA LEU A 663 12.74 -25.37 -27.38
C LEU A 663 12.35 -25.86 -28.77
N SER A 664 12.65 -25.05 -29.80
CA SER A 664 12.51 -25.41 -31.21
C SER A 664 13.82 -25.06 -31.90
N GLY A 665 14.45 -26.05 -32.53
CA GLY A 665 15.70 -25.84 -33.26
C GLY A 665 15.47 -25.05 -34.54
N GLY A 666 14.49 -25.51 -35.34
CA GLY A 666 14.23 -24.94 -36.65
C GLY A 666 14.91 -25.74 -37.75
N ALA A 667 15.60 -25.05 -38.66
CA ALA A 667 16.25 -25.64 -39.82
C ALA A 667 17.77 -25.63 -39.64
N GLY A 668 18.39 -26.79 -39.48
CA GLY A 668 19.84 -26.94 -39.35
C GLY A 668 20.17 -28.19 -38.56
N ALA A 669 21.41 -28.32 -38.12
CA ALA A 669 21.87 -29.37 -37.21
C ALA A 669 21.96 -28.85 -35.78
N ASP A 670 20.82 -28.90 -35.09
CA ASP A 670 20.65 -28.23 -33.79
C ASP A 670 21.13 -29.06 -32.61
N GLN A 671 21.59 -28.36 -31.56
CA GLN A 671 22.15 -28.99 -30.36
C GLN A 671 21.41 -28.53 -29.10
N PHE A 672 20.76 -29.49 -28.42
CA PHE A 672 20.02 -29.23 -27.19
C PHE A 672 20.81 -29.72 -25.97
N TRP A 673 21.69 -28.89 -25.42
CA TRP A 673 22.47 -29.14 -24.20
C TRP A 673 21.63 -28.93 -22.94
N ILE A 674 20.76 -29.90 -22.66
CA ILE A 674 19.69 -29.84 -21.67
C ILE A 674 20.06 -30.36 -20.27
N PHE A 675 21.28 -30.84 -20.10
CA PHE A 675 21.78 -31.39 -18.85
C PHE A 675 23.16 -30.82 -18.52
N GLY A 676 23.27 -30.13 -17.39
CA GLY A 676 24.49 -29.46 -16.89
C GLY A 676 24.99 -30.00 -15.55
N GLY A 677 25.08 -31.32 -15.40
CA GLY A 677 25.55 -32.00 -14.18
C GLY A 677 24.47 -32.38 -13.16
N GLN A 678 23.26 -31.86 -13.29
CA GLN A 678 22.09 -32.28 -12.51
C GLN A 678 20.82 -32.24 -13.36
N ALA A 679 19.85 -33.10 -13.04
CA ALA A 679 18.55 -33.10 -13.73
C ALA A 679 17.79 -31.80 -13.41
N PRO A 680 17.08 -31.21 -14.38
CA PRO A 680 16.30 -30.00 -14.15
C PRO A 680 15.15 -30.28 -13.16
N THR A 681 14.68 -29.23 -12.48
CA THR A 681 13.53 -29.36 -11.56
C THR A 681 12.23 -29.61 -12.30
N THR A 682 12.11 -29.05 -13.51
CA THR A 682 11.03 -29.30 -14.47
C THR A 682 11.63 -29.72 -15.81
N SER A 683 11.11 -30.80 -16.42
CA SER A 683 11.57 -31.26 -17.73
C SER A 683 11.49 -30.15 -18.78
N ASN A 684 12.53 -30.03 -19.60
CA ASN A 684 12.45 -29.25 -20.83
C ASN A 684 11.63 -30.01 -21.89
N THR A 685 11.07 -29.29 -22.86
CA THR A 685 10.37 -29.88 -24.00
C THR A 685 11.01 -29.40 -25.29
N VAL A 686 11.47 -30.34 -26.12
CA VAL A 686 11.94 -30.06 -27.47
C VAL A 686 10.79 -30.36 -28.44
N LEU A 687 10.49 -29.41 -29.33
CA LEU A 687 9.26 -29.40 -30.11
C LEU A 687 9.40 -30.08 -31.49
N ASP A 688 10.59 -30.08 -32.07
CA ASP A 688 10.82 -30.41 -33.49
C ASP A 688 12.06 -31.29 -33.74
N PHE A 689 12.59 -31.96 -32.71
CA PHE A 689 13.81 -32.78 -32.80
C PHE A 689 13.81 -33.75 -33.98
N GLN A 690 14.82 -33.62 -34.86
CA GLN A 690 15.05 -34.46 -36.03
C GLN A 690 16.19 -35.46 -35.80
N ALA A 691 15.82 -36.73 -35.61
CA ALA A 691 16.80 -37.80 -35.43
C ALA A 691 17.75 -37.95 -36.64
N GLY A 692 19.06 -37.93 -36.38
CA GLY A 692 20.11 -38.05 -37.39
C GLY A 692 20.62 -36.71 -37.91
N THR A 693 19.97 -35.61 -37.53
CA THR A 693 20.40 -34.24 -37.78
C THR A 693 20.76 -33.57 -36.45
N ASP A 694 19.82 -33.57 -35.51
CA ASP A 694 19.96 -32.89 -34.22
C ASP A 694 20.55 -33.83 -33.16
N VAL A 695 21.09 -33.22 -32.09
CA VAL A 695 21.63 -33.95 -30.93
C VAL A 695 21.09 -33.42 -29.60
N ILE A 696 20.88 -34.36 -28.67
CA ILE A 696 20.64 -34.06 -27.27
C ILE A 696 21.96 -34.12 -26.50
N GLY A 697 22.34 -32.98 -25.92
CA GLY A 697 23.62 -32.79 -25.25
C GLY A 697 23.57 -32.96 -23.73
N PHE A 698 24.61 -33.59 -23.19
CA PHE A 698 24.87 -33.73 -21.76
C PHE A 698 26.27 -33.17 -21.45
N ILE A 699 26.32 -32.08 -20.68
CA ILE A 699 27.56 -31.45 -20.21
C ILE A 699 27.73 -31.72 -18.72
N GLY A 700 28.95 -32.05 -18.30
CA GLY A 700 29.29 -32.09 -16.87
C GLY A 700 28.62 -33.23 -16.10
N ALA A 701 28.18 -34.28 -16.79
CA ALA A 701 27.49 -35.42 -16.19
C ALA A 701 28.38 -36.34 -15.34
N GLY A 702 29.69 -36.05 -15.31
CA GLY A 702 30.67 -36.83 -14.56
C GLY A 702 31.13 -38.08 -15.31
N ALA A 703 32.26 -38.63 -14.86
CA ALA A 703 32.84 -39.82 -15.48
C ALA A 703 31.87 -41.01 -15.40
N GLY A 704 31.51 -41.57 -16.55
CA GLY A 704 30.69 -42.79 -16.64
C GLY A 704 29.20 -42.58 -16.97
N VAL A 705 28.75 -41.33 -17.17
CA VAL A 705 27.43 -41.07 -17.76
C VAL A 705 27.55 -40.98 -19.28
N GLY A 706 26.96 -41.96 -19.97
CA GLY A 706 26.83 -41.99 -21.42
C GLY A 706 25.48 -42.54 -21.85
N PHE A 707 25.31 -42.85 -23.13
CA PHE A 707 24.04 -43.34 -23.69
C PHE A 707 23.46 -44.55 -22.94
N ALA A 708 24.32 -45.47 -22.49
CA ALA A 708 23.90 -46.67 -21.74
C ALA A 708 23.29 -46.36 -20.36
N GLN A 709 23.46 -45.15 -19.84
CA GLN A 709 22.91 -44.70 -18.57
C GLN A 709 21.60 -43.92 -18.74
N LEU A 710 21.09 -43.76 -19.96
CA LEU A 710 19.81 -43.13 -20.22
C LEU A 710 18.66 -44.13 -20.12
N THR A 711 17.54 -43.68 -19.56
CA THR A 711 16.24 -44.35 -19.65
C THR A 711 15.38 -43.60 -20.66
N LEU A 712 14.99 -44.29 -21.74
CA LEU A 712 14.19 -43.77 -22.84
C LEU A 712 12.81 -44.42 -22.78
N THR A 713 11.75 -43.66 -22.52
CA THR A 713 10.39 -44.20 -22.32
C THR A 713 9.36 -43.35 -23.03
N GLY A 714 8.71 -43.92 -24.05
CA GLY A 714 7.76 -43.17 -24.87
C GLY A 714 8.45 -41.95 -25.47
N ASN A 715 8.07 -40.76 -25.02
CA ASN A 715 8.65 -39.51 -25.50
C ASN A 715 9.60 -38.82 -24.49
N THR A 716 10.02 -39.50 -23.42
CA THR A 716 10.84 -38.90 -22.35
C THR A 716 12.24 -39.49 -22.24
N ILE A 717 13.17 -38.66 -21.78
CA ILE A 717 14.57 -38.99 -21.50
C ILE A 717 14.85 -38.70 -20.03
N ALA A 718 15.39 -39.69 -19.31
CA ALA A 718 15.82 -39.57 -17.91
C ALA A 718 17.16 -40.29 -17.68
N LEU A 719 17.79 -40.07 -16.53
CA LEU A 719 18.91 -40.91 -16.09
C LEU A 719 18.40 -42.19 -15.43
N SER A 720 19.07 -43.30 -15.69
CA SER A 720 18.71 -44.61 -15.11
C SER A 720 18.88 -44.65 -13.58
N SER A 721 19.70 -43.75 -13.02
CA SER A 721 19.86 -43.59 -11.58
C SER A 721 18.63 -42.98 -10.90
N ASP A 722 17.81 -42.22 -11.63
CA ASP A 722 16.57 -41.63 -11.15
C ASP A 722 15.58 -41.43 -12.33
N PRO A 723 14.89 -42.50 -12.76
CA PRO A 723 14.00 -42.44 -13.92
C PRO A 723 12.73 -41.60 -13.66
N THR A 724 12.51 -41.17 -12.41
CA THR A 724 11.38 -40.28 -12.07
C THR A 724 11.66 -38.82 -12.41
N LYS A 725 12.93 -38.45 -12.57
CA LYS A 725 13.35 -37.10 -12.97
C LYS A 725 13.57 -37.05 -14.47
N VAL A 726 12.51 -36.67 -15.17
CA VAL A 726 12.57 -36.44 -16.62
C VAL A 726 13.43 -35.21 -16.92
N ILE A 727 14.40 -35.38 -17.80
CA ILE A 727 15.34 -34.33 -18.24
C ILE A 727 14.78 -33.60 -19.45
N ALA A 728 14.30 -34.37 -20.43
CA ALA A 728 13.61 -33.86 -21.59
C ALA A 728 12.41 -34.69 -21.98
N THR A 729 11.46 -34.01 -22.61
CA THR A 729 10.34 -34.56 -23.36
C THR A 729 10.49 -34.13 -24.83
N LEU A 730 10.38 -35.07 -25.77
CA LEU A 730 10.45 -34.78 -27.20
C LEU A 730 9.06 -34.86 -27.82
N THR A 731 8.59 -33.80 -28.46
CA THR A 731 7.26 -33.80 -29.08
C THR A 731 7.28 -34.62 -30.37
N GLY A 732 6.35 -35.56 -30.51
CA GLY A 732 6.22 -36.36 -31.74
C GLY A 732 7.32 -37.41 -31.98
N VAL A 733 8.28 -37.57 -31.06
CA VAL A 733 9.39 -38.51 -31.18
C VAL A 733 9.24 -39.66 -30.17
N ASP A 734 9.28 -40.90 -30.66
CA ASP A 734 9.45 -42.07 -29.82
C ASP A 734 10.94 -42.24 -29.47
N THR A 735 11.30 -41.86 -28.25
CA THR A 735 12.68 -41.89 -27.75
C THR A 735 13.29 -43.28 -27.77
N THR A 736 12.49 -44.36 -27.77
CA THR A 736 12.99 -45.74 -27.83
C THR A 736 13.66 -46.08 -29.16
N THR A 737 13.44 -45.25 -30.19
CA THR A 737 14.04 -45.39 -31.52
C THR A 737 15.40 -44.68 -31.64
N LEU A 738 15.77 -43.86 -30.66
CA LEU A 738 17.02 -43.08 -30.69
C LEU A 738 18.24 -43.97 -30.40
N THR A 739 19.38 -43.58 -31.00
CA THR A 739 20.66 -44.27 -30.85
C THR A 739 21.70 -43.35 -30.23
N ALA A 740 22.86 -43.88 -29.85
CA ALA A 740 23.97 -43.08 -29.32
C ALA A 740 24.40 -41.92 -30.24
N ALA A 741 24.14 -41.98 -31.56
CA ALA A 741 24.45 -40.89 -32.49
C ALA A 741 23.54 -39.65 -32.32
N ASN A 742 22.39 -39.80 -31.65
CA ASN A 742 21.48 -38.70 -31.34
C ASN A 742 21.88 -37.93 -30.07
N PHE A 743 23.01 -38.28 -29.46
CA PHE A 743 23.44 -37.73 -28.18
C PHE A 743 24.89 -37.29 -28.23
N ALA A 744 25.17 -36.20 -27.54
CA ALA A 744 26.52 -35.71 -27.30
C ALA A 744 26.82 -35.69 -25.80
N PHE A 745 28.00 -36.15 -25.40
CA PHE A 745 28.45 -36.19 -24.00
C PHE A 745 29.82 -35.50 -23.91
N ILE A 746 29.91 -34.48 -23.05
CA ILE A 746 31.14 -33.70 -22.81
C ILE A 746 31.50 -33.67 -21.33
#